data_AF-A0A9X2ADQ8-F1
#
_entry.id   AF-A0A9X2ADQ8-F1
#
_cell.length_a   1.000
_cell.length_b   1.000
_cell.length_c   1.000
_cell.angle_alpha   90.00
_cell.angle_beta   90.00
_cell.angle_gamma   90.00
#
_symmetry.space_group_name_H-M   'P 1'
#
loop_
_entity.id
_entity.type
_entity.pdbx_description
1 polymer ?
#
loop_
_entity_poly.entity_id
_entity_poly.type
_entity_poly.pdbx_seq_one_letter_code
_entity_poly.pdbx_strand_id
1 'polypeptide(L)'
;MNQPVTQRLSLVSALLLLLACTSRLFAYDLTVAKDGTGNYTTVQAAIDAAPAGRTAVFTIFIKNGRYKEVVNVPATKPFIQLVGESVGNTVLTYNNSAGTLVGGVALGTQNSASVTINATDFSALNLTFENSFGEASSGGQAVAILVNADRAAFRNCRFLGNQDTMYLKGSGTPHQYFLNCYIEGNTDFIFGSAAALFESCNIYAKNKATTSTSFIAVPNTPAGQAFGFVFKSCNVTGHSVAGGTAYDLGRPWQANPKAAFLNCNLSTPLILDEGWAPTSSAGTATIRDSYFVEYQNTHFNGKAIKVSSRVLSGQGLTPVQPSSQLTAAEAATYTKANILGSWDPCALIDCATPFVRSVIVNNFKGTKGATTSAFTWNTSFPIAGDVLSVYRATATPPAALGAFAVVATQTEPSDTVFNYSYSEAIPASGSLSKYFVRGSAAAAQISSDTATISSAPTVAAGGSVGSFTQQLGTPSPAQSVAVSGTDLAGTVTVTAPTSYQVSLTSGGTYASTVSLTPTTGAVASTPVYVRLNAATAGSYTGNLTLTSTNATTVRVALSGTAIVAPTTTSNVLEYWPLRVNNADSAQARSSRVTATTPTLKRLYVSNGTTLAAAPAYSNLYGQAFGPTANGDGTWSSVGGNLNRMYYEQFTLSVPAGGSAVRVDSVLFNAGFYNTSSGTKMAVVYSLNGFTAPADSTEITSVTGPGGAQALTASGNFNKSFPLLNQVNGNVTLYRVALSGPSTTNPSGGVSVAAGKTLSVRLYFATGSTGTPRYALLKNLRFKGDASTATATTASRTLAAQVQLFPNPASGAFRVQLPAASGAATVPATLLNALGQVVQRRSLSAAAGQSAEGEFDVRGLAPGIYTLRLDMGGVLVARKVMVQ
;
A
#
# COMPACT_ATOMS: atom_id res chain seq x y z
N MET A 1 -2.38 -25.57 -97.78
CA MET A 1 -1.30 -24.74 -98.36
C MET A 1 -1.25 -23.43 -97.60
N ASN A 2 -0.05 -23.03 -97.18
CA ASN A 2 0.39 -21.73 -96.63
C ASN A 2 -0.23 -21.24 -95.30
N GLN A 3 0.56 -21.36 -94.23
CA GLN A 3 0.61 -20.38 -93.13
C GLN A 3 2.04 -19.82 -93.09
N PRO A 4 2.23 -18.48 -93.05
CA PRO A 4 3.53 -17.87 -93.29
C PRO A 4 4.36 -17.64 -92.02
N VAL A 5 5.63 -17.40 -92.30
CA VAL A 5 6.78 -17.16 -91.43
C VAL A 5 6.67 -15.79 -90.73
N THR A 6 6.12 -15.74 -89.52
CA THR A 6 6.17 -14.52 -88.66
C THR A 6 6.43 -14.80 -87.17
N GLN A 7 6.98 -15.97 -86.82
CA GLN A 7 7.27 -16.33 -85.42
C GLN A 7 8.75 -16.47 -85.05
N ARG A 8 9.69 -16.24 -85.99
CA ARG A 8 11.13 -16.42 -85.72
C ARG A 8 11.93 -15.14 -85.48
N LEU A 9 11.33 -13.95 -85.64
CA LEU A 9 12.00 -12.67 -85.34
C LEU A 9 11.69 -12.11 -83.94
N SER A 10 10.62 -12.57 -83.25
CA SER A 10 10.30 -12.05 -81.91
C SER A 10 11.03 -12.77 -80.77
N LEU A 11 11.52 -14.01 -80.97
CA LEU A 11 12.28 -14.72 -79.93
C LEU A 11 13.74 -14.27 -79.86
N VAL A 12 14.36 -13.83 -80.96
CA VAL A 12 15.75 -13.36 -80.93
C VAL A 12 15.85 -11.94 -80.36
N SER A 13 14.85 -11.09 -80.59
CA SER A 13 14.75 -9.76 -79.95
C SER A 13 14.35 -9.83 -78.47
N ALA A 14 13.54 -10.80 -78.05
CA ALA A 14 13.27 -11.02 -76.63
C ALA A 14 14.48 -11.60 -75.88
N LEU A 15 15.28 -12.44 -76.52
CA LEU A 15 16.50 -12.99 -75.92
C LEU A 15 17.66 -11.97 -75.87
N LEU A 16 17.77 -11.06 -76.85
CA LEU A 16 18.74 -9.95 -76.77
C LEU A 16 18.30 -8.82 -75.82
N LEU A 17 16.99 -8.58 -75.61
CA LEU A 17 16.53 -7.66 -74.55
C LEU A 17 16.66 -8.25 -73.14
N LEU A 18 16.64 -9.57 -72.98
CA LEU A 18 16.95 -10.23 -71.70
C LEU A 18 18.45 -10.26 -71.37
N LEU A 19 19.34 -9.98 -72.33
CA LEU A 19 20.79 -9.90 -72.10
C LEU A 19 21.33 -8.45 -72.01
N ALA A 20 20.48 -7.43 -72.14
CA ALA A 20 20.87 -6.01 -71.97
C ALA A 20 20.48 -5.42 -70.59
N CYS A 21 19.86 -6.20 -69.71
CA CYS A 21 19.87 -5.89 -68.28
C CYS A 21 21.15 -6.46 -67.68
N THR A 22 22.28 -5.79 -67.94
CA THR A 22 23.39 -5.87 -66.99
C THR A 22 22.89 -5.22 -65.72
N SER A 23 22.18 -5.98 -64.88
CA SER A 23 22.27 -5.78 -63.46
C SER A 23 23.77 -5.76 -63.18
N ARG A 24 24.32 -4.58 -62.85
CA ARG A 24 25.45 -4.58 -61.94
C ARG A 24 24.92 -5.31 -60.71
N LEU A 25 25.20 -6.61 -60.61
CA LEU A 25 25.25 -7.30 -59.34
C LEU A 25 26.23 -6.48 -58.50
N PHE A 26 25.73 -5.47 -57.80
CA PHE A 26 26.44 -4.91 -56.67
C PHE A 26 26.46 -6.05 -55.65
N ALA A 27 27.50 -6.87 -55.71
CA ALA A 27 27.76 -7.84 -54.68
C ALA A 27 27.97 -7.04 -53.39
N TYR A 28 27.06 -7.19 -52.43
CA TYR A 28 27.28 -6.70 -51.07
C TYR A 28 28.52 -7.40 -50.51
N ASP A 29 29.37 -6.68 -49.77
CA ASP A 29 30.58 -7.27 -49.19
C ASP A 29 30.22 -8.35 -48.16
N LEU A 30 29.18 -8.12 -47.35
CA LEU A 30 28.61 -9.08 -46.41
C LEU A 30 27.09 -9.04 -46.42
N THR A 31 26.47 -10.18 -46.14
CA THR A 31 25.04 -10.32 -45.88
C THR A 31 24.79 -10.81 -44.47
N VAL A 32 23.88 -10.17 -43.74
CA VAL A 32 23.36 -10.60 -42.45
C VAL A 32 21.96 -11.17 -42.67
N ALA A 33 21.70 -12.37 -42.16
CA ALA A 33 20.36 -12.97 -42.20
C ALA A 33 20.10 -13.80 -40.94
N LYS A 34 19.04 -13.45 -40.21
CA LYS A 34 18.68 -14.11 -38.94
C LYS A 34 18.30 -15.59 -39.11
N ASP A 35 17.86 -15.98 -40.30
CA ASP A 35 17.50 -17.36 -40.67
C ASP A 35 18.72 -18.23 -41.05
N GLY A 36 19.94 -17.68 -40.99
CA GLY A 36 21.18 -18.39 -41.34
C GLY A 36 21.52 -18.39 -42.83
N THR A 37 20.75 -17.71 -43.68
CA THR A 37 20.99 -17.67 -45.15
C THR A 37 22.01 -16.61 -45.58
N GLY A 38 22.67 -15.94 -44.64
CA GLY A 38 23.69 -14.91 -44.85
C GLY A 38 25.06 -15.32 -44.33
N ASN A 39 26.06 -14.44 -44.44
CA ASN A 39 27.40 -14.64 -43.88
C ASN A 39 27.38 -14.63 -42.34
N TYR A 40 26.50 -13.81 -41.73
CA TYR A 40 26.34 -13.69 -40.28
C TYR A 40 24.86 -13.68 -39.90
N THR A 41 24.55 -14.07 -38.66
CA THR A 41 23.18 -14.02 -38.09
C THR A 41 22.93 -12.77 -37.26
N THR A 42 23.98 -12.02 -36.92
CA THR A 42 23.92 -10.78 -36.14
C THR A 42 24.65 -9.65 -36.87
N VAL A 43 24.22 -8.42 -36.61
CA VAL A 43 24.77 -7.23 -37.26
C VAL A 43 26.12 -6.85 -36.66
N GLN A 44 26.28 -6.99 -35.34
CA GLN A 44 27.57 -6.72 -34.71
C GLN A 44 28.68 -7.63 -35.26
N ALA A 45 28.41 -8.92 -35.49
CA ALA A 45 29.41 -9.85 -36.02
C ALA A 45 29.86 -9.48 -37.44
N ALA A 46 28.96 -9.01 -38.30
CA ALA A 46 29.31 -8.54 -39.63
C ALA A 46 30.15 -7.24 -39.57
N ILE A 47 29.80 -6.33 -38.66
CA ILE A 47 30.61 -5.13 -38.40
C ILE A 47 32.00 -5.53 -37.90
N ASP A 48 32.11 -6.47 -36.96
CA ASP A 48 33.38 -6.95 -36.40
C ASP A 48 34.27 -7.62 -37.45
N ALA A 49 33.67 -8.28 -38.44
CA ALA A 49 34.38 -8.89 -39.56
C ALA A 49 34.83 -7.90 -40.65
N ALA A 50 34.18 -6.73 -40.77
CA ALA A 50 34.55 -5.74 -41.77
C ALA A 50 36.00 -5.23 -41.57
N PRO A 51 36.80 -5.03 -42.64
CA PRO A 51 38.17 -4.54 -42.52
C PRO A 51 38.24 -3.16 -41.85
N ALA A 52 39.25 -2.95 -41.01
CA ALA A 52 39.55 -1.64 -40.44
C ALA A 52 40.25 -0.71 -41.45
N GLY A 53 40.19 0.60 -41.22
CA GLY A 53 40.97 1.60 -41.97
C GLY A 53 40.60 1.74 -43.45
N ARG A 54 39.37 1.39 -43.83
CA ARG A 54 38.88 1.51 -45.20
C ARG A 54 38.93 2.97 -45.68
N THR A 55 39.15 3.13 -46.98
CA THR A 55 39.06 4.43 -47.67
C THR A 55 37.95 4.45 -48.74
N ALA A 56 37.17 3.38 -48.79
CA ALA A 56 36.07 3.17 -49.71
C ALA A 56 34.97 2.37 -49.01
N VAL A 57 33.74 2.54 -49.50
CA VAL A 57 32.53 1.92 -48.94
C VAL A 57 32.70 0.41 -48.76
N PHE A 58 32.25 -0.10 -47.62
CA PHE A 58 32.11 -1.51 -47.32
C PHE A 58 30.64 -1.77 -46.95
N THR A 59 29.90 -2.45 -47.84
CA THR A 59 28.45 -2.57 -47.76
C THR A 59 28.03 -3.88 -47.10
N ILE A 60 27.31 -3.76 -45.99
CA ILE A 60 26.68 -4.86 -45.28
C ILE A 60 25.18 -4.83 -45.57
N PHE A 61 24.69 -5.83 -46.31
CA PHE A 61 23.27 -6.03 -46.53
C PHE A 61 22.64 -6.79 -45.37
N ILE A 62 21.49 -6.35 -44.89
CA ILE A 62 20.81 -6.90 -43.72
C ILE A 62 19.41 -7.33 -44.15
N LYS A 63 19.15 -8.63 -44.13
CA LYS A 63 17.83 -9.18 -44.46
C LYS A 63 16.79 -8.82 -43.40
N ASN A 64 15.51 -8.90 -43.80
CA ASN A 64 14.37 -8.68 -42.94
C ASN A 64 14.48 -9.49 -41.64
N GLY A 65 14.20 -8.84 -40.52
CA GLY A 65 14.34 -9.39 -39.18
C GLY A 65 14.50 -8.28 -38.14
N ARG A 66 14.05 -8.58 -36.93
CA ARG A 66 14.31 -7.73 -35.76
C ARG A 66 15.54 -8.26 -35.02
N TYR A 67 16.65 -7.53 -35.13
CA TYR A 67 17.96 -7.85 -34.56
C TYR A 67 18.07 -7.17 -33.20
N LYS A 68 17.81 -7.95 -32.14
CA LYS A 68 17.83 -7.45 -30.75
C LYS A 68 19.22 -7.59 -30.15
N GLU A 69 20.07 -6.60 -30.39
CA GLU A 69 21.48 -6.55 -29.97
C GLU A 69 21.92 -5.08 -29.82
N VAL A 70 22.91 -4.81 -28.96
CA VAL A 70 23.57 -3.50 -28.91
C VAL A 70 24.63 -3.47 -30.01
N VAL A 71 24.50 -2.53 -30.95
CA VAL A 71 25.42 -2.41 -32.09
C VAL A 71 26.36 -1.22 -31.89
N ASN A 72 27.66 -1.44 -32.12
CA ASN A 72 28.68 -0.40 -32.12
C ASN A 72 29.51 -0.50 -33.40
N VAL A 73 29.48 0.56 -34.20
CA VAL A 73 30.39 0.76 -35.35
C VAL A 73 31.60 1.55 -34.85
N PRO A 74 32.76 0.91 -34.63
CA PRO A 74 33.91 1.56 -34.02
C PRO A 74 34.58 2.56 -34.98
N ALA A 75 35.23 3.58 -34.43
CA ALA A 75 35.94 4.62 -35.21
C ALA A 75 37.02 4.06 -36.16
N THR A 76 37.55 2.87 -35.87
CA THR A 76 38.52 2.17 -36.72
C THR A 76 37.95 1.62 -38.03
N LYS A 77 36.62 1.69 -38.23
CA LYS A 77 35.93 1.16 -39.41
C LYS A 77 35.16 2.26 -40.15
N PRO A 78 35.86 3.25 -40.74
CA PRO A 78 35.22 4.26 -41.59
C PRO A 78 34.60 3.62 -42.84
N PHE A 79 33.71 4.34 -43.52
CA PHE A 79 33.06 3.90 -44.76
C PHE A 79 32.18 2.64 -44.66
N ILE A 80 31.70 2.28 -43.47
CA ILE A 80 30.69 1.23 -43.33
C ILE A 80 29.35 1.73 -43.88
N GLN A 81 28.74 0.93 -44.77
CA GLN A 81 27.38 1.16 -45.25
C GLN A 81 26.47 0.01 -44.83
N LEU A 82 25.38 0.31 -44.14
CA LEU A 82 24.34 -0.67 -43.81
C LEU A 82 23.15 -0.52 -44.76
N VAL A 83 22.73 -1.60 -45.41
CA VAL A 83 21.57 -1.60 -46.32
C VAL A 83 20.58 -2.64 -45.85
N GLY A 84 19.41 -2.21 -45.38
CA GLY A 84 18.32 -3.13 -45.06
C GLY A 84 17.56 -3.60 -46.30
N GLU A 85 17.01 -4.81 -46.21
CA GLU A 85 16.12 -5.37 -47.21
C GLU A 85 14.78 -4.61 -47.27
N SER A 86 14.30 -4.13 -46.13
CA SER A 86 13.17 -3.19 -46.09
C SER A 86 13.18 -2.32 -44.84
N VAL A 87 12.80 -1.05 -45.02
CA VAL A 87 12.81 -0.08 -43.93
C VAL A 87 11.86 -0.45 -42.79
N GLY A 88 10.76 -1.17 -43.07
CA GLY A 88 9.81 -1.57 -42.04
C GLY A 88 10.10 -2.90 -41.35
N ASN A 89 10.80 -3.85 -41.99
CA ASN A 89 11.05 -5.18 -41.41
C ASN A 89 12.53 -5.46 -41.06
N THR A 90 13.47 -4.63 -41.51
CA THR A 90 14.88 -4.71 -41.06
C THR A 90 15.07 -3.74 -39.90
N VAL A 91 15.05 -4.27 -38.66
CA VAL A 91 15.00 -3.46 -37.43
C VAL A 91 16.17 -3.80 -36.51
N LEU A 92 17.03 -2.82 -36.23
CA LEU A 92 18.08 -2.90 -35.22
C LEU A 92 17.54 -2.31 -33.91
N THR A 93 17.46 -3.13 -32.86
CA THR A 93 16.73 -2.74 -31.64
C THR A 93 17.44 -3.18 -30.37
N TYR A 94 17.32 -2.38 -29.32
CA TYR A 94 17.57 -2.80 -27.95
C TYR A 94 16.61 -2.07 -27.01
N ASN A 95 16.80 -2.17 -25.70
CA ASN A 95 15.89 -1.56 -24.71
C ASN A 95 16.61 -1.06 -23.45
N ASN A 96 17.84 -0.54 -23.60
CA ASN A 96 18.53 0.14 -22.51
C ASN A 96 17.92 1.53 -22.31
N SER A 97 17.85 1.97 -21.06
CA SER A 97 17.64 3.37 -20.68
C SER A 97 18.83 3.91 -19.93
N ALA A 98 18.86 5.22 -19.71
CA ALA A 98 19.86 5.85 -18.85
C ALA A 98 19.86 5.25 -17.44
N GLY A 99 18.69 4.82 -16.94
CA GLY A 99 18.54 4.18 -15.64
C GLY A 99 18.85 2.68 -15.59
N THR A 100 19.09 2.02 -16.73
CA THR A 100 19.47 0.59 -16.75
C THR A 100 20.77 0.39 -15.97
N LEU A 101 20.76 -0.53 -14.99
CA LEU A 101 21.91 -0.85 -14.16
C LEU A 101 22.73 -1.99 -14.76
N VAL A 102 24.02 -1.77 -14.98
CA VAL A 102 25.01 -2.79 -15.34
C VAL A 102 26.10 -2.77 -14.29
N GLY A 103 26.33 -3.91 -13.61
CA GLY A 103 27.27 -3.98 -12.49
C GLY A 103 26.91 -3.05 -11.31
N GLY A 104 25.63 -2.71 -11.15
CA GLY A 104 25.15 -1.78 -10.13
C GLY A 104 25.26 -0.29 -10.49
N VAL A 105 25.77 0.04 -11.68
CA VAL A 105 25.94 1.43 -12.15
C VAL A 105 24.96 1.71 -13.30
N ALA A 106 24.30 2.87 -13.25
CA ALA A 106 23.40 3.33 -14.31
C ALA A 106 24.18 3.64 -15.59
N LEU A 107 23.68 3.20 -16.74
CA LEU A 107 24.33 3.42 -18.04
C LEU A 107 24.47 4.91 -18.39
N GLY A 108 23.51 5.74 -17.99
CA GLY A 108 23.39 7.12 -18.45
C GLY A 108 22.91 7.21 -19.92
N THR A 109 22.49 8.41 -20.35
CA THR A 109 21.85 8.61 -21.67
C THR A 109 22.70 8.07 -22.82
N GLN A 110 23.99 8.40 -22.88
CA GLN A 110 24.85 8.02 -24.00
C GLN A 110 24.96 6.50 -24.16
N ASN A 111 25.18 5.77 -23.06
CA ASN A 111 25.35 4.31 -23.10
C ASN A 111 24.02 3.56 -23.17
N SER A 112 22.89 4.27 -23.18
CA SER A 112 21.58 3.68 -23.45
C SER A 112 21.32 3.37 -24.94
N ALA A 113 22.20 3.86 -25.83
CA ALA A 113 22.06 3.72 -27.27
C ALA A 113 21.92 2.26 -27.71
N SER A 114 20.90 1.97 -28.51
CA SER A 114 20.75 0.65 -29.17
C SER A 114 21.79 0.48 -30.27
N VAL A 115 22.07 1.56 -31.02
CA VAL A 115 23.15 1.61 -32.01
C VAL A 115 24.05 2.82 -31.79
N THR A 116 25.36 2.60 -31.74
CA THR A 116 26.38 3.66 -31.64
C THR A 116 27.23 3.69 -32.91
N ILE A 117 27.33 4.84 -33.55
CA ILE A 117 28.16 5.08 -34.72
C ILE A 117 29.32 5.99 -34.32
N ASN A 118 30.54 5.44 -34.26
CA ASN A 118 31.77 6.19 -34.01
C ASN A 118 32.63 6.37 -35.28
N ALA A 119 32.25 5.72 -36.38
CA ALA A 119 32.98 5.74 -37.65
C ALA A 119 32.59 6.93 -38.54
N THR A 120 33.58 7.59 -39.13
CA THR A 120 33.34 8.62 -40.16
C THR A 120 32.92 7.98 -41.48
N ASP A 121 32.30 8.78 -42.35
CA ASP A 121 31.87 8.34 -43.69
C ASP A 121 30.86 7.17 -43.65
N PHE A 122 30.14 7.04 -42.53
CA PHE A 122 29.12 6.02 -42.33
C PHE A 122 27.89 6.31 -43.19
N SER A 123 27.24 5.27 -43.71
CA SER A 123 25.91 5.41 -44.28
C SER A 123 24.94 4.29 -43.93
N ALA A 124 23.64 4.60 -43.92
CA ALA A 124 22.59 3.60 -43.76
C ALA A 124 21.41 3.86 -44.70
N LEU A 125 20.88 2.79 -45.28
CA LEU A 125 19.75 2.81 -46.20
C LEU A 125 18.71 1.74 -45.83
N ASN A 126 17.43 2.09 -45.95
CA ASN A 126 16.31 1.15 -45.92
C ASN A 126 16.22 0.27 -44.64
N LEU A 127 16.49 0.82 -43.46
CA LEU A 127 16.39 0.08 -42.19
C LEU A 127 15.90 0.94 -41.03
N THR A 128 15.51 0.29 -39.92
CA THR A 128 15.03 0.93 -38.70
C THR A 128 16.07 0.84 -37.57
N PHE A 129 16.32 1.95 -36.89
CA PHE A 129 16.98 2.04 -35.59
C PHE A 129 15.94 2.27 -34.51
N GLU A 130 15.91 1.44 -33.47
CA GLU A 130 14.87 1.50 -32.44
C GLU A 130 15.45 1.33 -31.03
N ASN A 131 14.91 2.09 -30.08
CA ASN A 131 14.97 1.76 -28.66
C ASN A 131 13.56 1.43 -28.15
N SER A 132 13.39 0.20 -27.67
CA SER A 132 12.11 -0.38 -27.24
C SER A 132 11.87 -0.32 -25.73
N PHE A 133 12.62 0.49 -24.97
CA PHE A 133 12.48 0.62 -23.50
C PHE A 133 11.07 1.06 -23.04
N GLY A 134 10.31 1.76 -23.89
CA GLY A 134 9.00 2.32 -23.52
C GLY A 134 9.13 3.66 -22.76
N GLU A 135 8.00 4.22 -22.33
CA GLU A 135 7.95 5.44 -21.51
C GLU A 135 7.92 5.06 -20.02
N ALA A 136 8.95 5.41 -19.25
CA ALA A 136 9.04 5.12 -17.81
C ALA A 136 8.84 6.39 -16.95
N SER A 137 8.34 6.23 -15.72
CA SER A 137 8.13 7.33 -14.77
C SER A 137 9.43 7.87 -14.13
N SER A 138 10.58 7.20 -14.29
CA SER A 138 11.91 7.68 -13.88
C SER A 138 13.03 7.14 -14.80
N GLY A 139 14.06 7.95 -15.08
CA GLY A 139 15.20 7.57 -15.94
C GLY A 139 14.87 7.35 -17.42
N GLY A 140 13.86 8.08 -17.94
CA GLY A 140 13.19 7.80 -19.22
C GLY A 140 14.01 7.99 -20.51
N GLN A 141 15.23 8.54 -20.46
CA GLN A 141 16.08 8.69 -21.65
C GLN A 141 16.49 7.33 -22.20
N ALA A 142 16.23 7.08 -23.48
CA ALA A 142 16.50 5.81 -24.12
C ALA A 142 16.83 6.02 -25.61
N VAL A 143 18.13 6.06 -25.91
CA VAL A 143 18.64 6.42 -27.24
C VAL A 143 18.46 5.26 -28.23
N ALA A 144 17.85 5.51 -29.38
CA ALA A 144 17.78 4.55 -30.49
C ALA A 144 19.08 4.53 -31.26
N ILE A 145 19.60 5.72 -31.60
CA ILE A 145 20.90 5.87 -32.25
C ILE A 145 21.70 7.01 -31.64
N LEU A 146 22.96 6.71 -31.34
CA LEU A 146 24.00 7.70 -31.08
C LEU A 146 24.87 7.79 -32.33
N VAL A 147 24.88 8.96 -32.97
CA VAL A 147 25.86 9.27 -34.01
C VAL A 147 26.92 10.15 -33.38
N ASN A 148 28.12 9.61 -33.22
CA ASN A 148 29.29 10.26 -32.65
C ASN A 148 30.41 10.30 -33.71
N ALA A 149 30.11 10.87 -34.87
CA ALA A 149 30.98 10.87 -36.04
C ALA A 149 30.68 12.04 -36.99
N ASP A 150 31.68 12.36 -37.82
CA ASP A 150 31.55 13.28 -38.97
C ASP A 150 31.22 12.51 -40.25
N ARG A 151 30.50 13.15 -41.18
CA ARG A 151 30.09 12.60 -42.48
C ARG A 151 29.23 11.33 -42.39
N ALA A 152 28.15 11.38 -41.62
CA ALA A 152 27.19 10.26 -41.51
C ALA A 152 25.90 10.53 -42.29
N ALA A 153 25.54 9.65 -43.24
CA ALA A 153 24.38 9.84 -44.13
C ALA A 153 23.33 8.73 -44.01
N PHE A 154 22.06 9.09 -43.95
CA PHE A 154 20.94 8.18 -43.77
C PHE A 154 19.88 8.45 -44.82
N ARG A 155 19.40 7.41 -45.51
CA ARG A 155 18.35 7.52 -46.51
C ARG A 155 17.26 6.48 -46.29
N ASN A 156 15.99 6.90 -46.32
CA ASN A 156 14.85 6.00 -46.09
C ASN A 156 15.05 5.13 -44.84
N CYS A 157 15.45 5.78 -43.73
CA CYS A 157 15.64 5.12 -42.43
C CYS A 157 14.54 5.53 -41.46
N ARG A 158 14.26 4.66 -40.48
CA ARG A 158 13.35 4.93 -39.37
C ARG A 158 14.14 5.04 -38.07
N PHE A 159 13.77 6.01 -37.22
CA PHE A 159 14.35 6.21 -35.90
C PHE A 159 13.21 6.23 -34.87
N LEU A 160 13.10 5.14 -34.11
CA LEU A 160 11.95 4.88 -33.24
C LEU A 160 12.37 4.92 -31.77
N GLY A 161 11.69 5.75 -30.97
CA GLY A 161 11.97 5.86 -29.55
C GLY A 161 10.91 6.66 -28.80
N ASN A 162 11.28 7.14 -27.61
CA ASN A 162 10.47 8.04 -26.80
C ASN A 162 11.32 9.26 -26.42
N GLN A 163 11.87 9.30 -25.21
CA GLN A 163 12.75 10.38 -24.78
C GLN A 163 14.17 10.12 -25.30
N ASP A 164 14.80 11.16 -25.88
CA ASP A 164 16.18 11.14 -26.38
C ASP A 164 16.42 10.14 -27.55
N THR A 165 15.46 9.96 -28.48
CA THR A 165 15.56 8.98 -29.58
C THR A 165 16.89 9.06 -30.37
N MET A 166 17.31 10.26 -30.78
CA MET A 166 18.51 10.48 -31.60
C MET A 166 19.51 11.40 -30.90
N TYR A 167 20.67 10.86 -30.55
CA TYR A 167 21.78 11.66 -30.02
C TYR A 167 22.81 11.94 -31.12
N LEU A 168 22.86 13.18 -31.60
CA LEU A 168 23.66 13.59 -32.76
C LEU A 168 24.84 14.47 -32.33
N LYS A 169 26.06 13.94 -32.39
CA LYS A 169 27.29 14.60 -31.98
C LYS A 169 28.50 14.11 -32.77
N GLY A 170 29.68 14.55 -32.35
CA GLY A 170 30.97 14.17 -32.91
C GLY A 170 32.02 15.20 -32.55
N SER A 171 33.28 14.90 -32.87
CA SER A 171 34.40 15.83 -32.67
C SER A 171 34.40 16.92 -33.75
N GLY A 172 34.83 18.14 -33.40
CA GLY A 172 34.91 19.27 -34.32
C GLY A 172 33.53 19.76 -34.76
N THR A 173 33.32 19.89 -36.08
CA THR A 173 32.03 20.21 -36.70
C THR A 173 31.51 18.96 -37.42
N PRO A 174 30.78 18.07 -36.73
CA PRO A 174 30.34 16.82 -37.32
C PRO A 174 29.12 17.06 -38.22
N HIS A 175 29.24 16.70 -39.50
CA HIS A 175 28.20 16.83 -40.51
C HIS A 175 27.38 15.55 -40.62
N GLN A 176 26.05 15.68 -40.58
CA GLN A 176 25.15 14.53 -40.65
C GLN A 176 23.97 14.85 -41.56
N TYR A 177 23.54 13.88 -42.38
CA TYR A 177 22.51 14.08 -43.38
C TYR A 177 21.45 12.99 -43.32
N PHE A 178 20.17 13.39 -43.25
CA PHE A 178 19.02 12.50 -43.17
C PHE A 178 18.06 12.85 -44.30
N LEU A 179 17.87 11.94 -45.25
CA LEU A 179 17.05 12.16 -46.45
C LEU A 179 15.89 11.15 -46.49
N ASN A 180 14.66 11.65 -46.59
CA ASN A 180 13.44 10.83 -46.64
C ASN A 180 13.32 9.87 -45.45
N CYS A 181 13.71 10.30 -44.25
CA CYS A 181 13.66 9.48 -43.05
C CYS A 181 12.36 9.70 -42.27
N TYR A 182 11.99 8.74 -41.44
CA TYR A 182 10.92 8.86 -40.46
C TYR A 182 11.51 8.84 -39.04
N ILE A 183 11.17 9.82 -38.23
CA ILE A 183 11.72 10.00 -36.89
C ILE A 183 10.56 10.16 -35.91
N GLU A 184 10.53 9.36 -34.85
CA GLU A 184 9.53 9.49 -33.79
C GLU A 184 10.13 9.53 -32.38
N GLY A 185 9.43 10.22 -31.50
CA GLY A 185 9.78 10.31 -30.09
C GLY A 185 8.78 11.18 -29.33
N ASN A 186 9.03 11.39 -28.05
CA ASN A 186 8.20 12.27 -27.22
C ASN A 186 8.95 13.47 -26.63
N THR A 187 10.00 13.26 -25.84
CA THR A 187 10.74 14.33 -25.16
C THR A 187 12.16 14.43 -25.71
N ASP A 188 12.58 15.62 -26.08
CA ASP A 188 13.96 15.93 -26.52
C ASP A 188 14.51 14.95 -27.58
N PHE A 189 13.64 14.45 -28.46
CA PHE A 189 13.95 13.21 -29.18
C PHE A 189 14.95 13.38 -30.34
N ILE A 190 15.33 14.61 -30.66
CA ILE A 190 16.48 14.94 -31.53
C ILE A 190 17.36 15.94 -30.77
N PHE A 191 18.52 15.49 -30.26
CA PHE A 191 19.37 16.32 -29.41
C PHE A 191 20.86 16.14 -29.71
N GLY A 192 21.66 17.12 -29.32
CA GLY A 192 23.12 17.11 -29.47
C GLY A 192 23.70 18.27 -30.28
N SER A 193 24.95 18.11 -30.71
CA SER A 193 25.85 19.20 -31.12
C SER A 193 26.16 19.24 -32.62
N ALA A 194 25.63 18.30 -33.41
CA ALA A 194 25.98 18.16 -34.82
C ALA A 194 25.42 19.25 -35.75
N ALA A 195 26.10 19.48 -36.87
CA ALA A 195 25.55 20.16 -38.03
C ALA A 195 24.73 19.13 -38.83
N ALA A 196 23.44 19.00 -38.48
CA ALA A 196 22.58 17.94 -39.02
C ALA A 196 21.51 18.52 -39.96
N LEU A 197 21.49 18.05 -41.20
CA LEU A 197 20.47 18.40 -42.20
C LEU A 197 19.46 17.26 -42.33
N PHE A 198 18.20 17.55 -42.02
CA PHE A 198 17.05 16.69 -42.26
C PHE A 198 16.29 17.23 -43.47
N GLU A 199 16.19 16.43 -44.52
CA GLU A 199 15.57 16.83 -45.79
C GLU A 199 14.47 15.86 -46.18
N SER A 200 13.27 16.38 -46.42
CA SER A 200 12.08 15.58 -46.79
C SER A 200 11.73 14.47 -45.78
N CYS A 201 12.02 14.69 -44.50
CA CYS A 201 11.73 13.75 -43.43
C CYS A 201 10.32 13.93 -42.86
N ASN A 202 9.76 12.84 -42.33
CA ASN A 202 8.55 12.85 -41.51
C ASN A 202 8.94 12.74 -40.03
N ILE A 203 8.64 13.79 -39.27
CA ILE A 203 8.91 13.91 -37.84
C ILE A 203 7.57 13.69 -37.10
N TYR A 204 7.48 12.66 -36.27
CA TYR A 204 6.25 12.26 -35.59
C TYR A 204 6.38 12.38 -34.07
N ALA A 205 5.68 13.36 -33.51
CA ALA A 205 5.63 13.68 -32.09
C ALA A 205 4.58 12.82 -31.37
N LYS A 206 5.04 11.91 -30.50
CA LYS A 206 4.19 10.95 -29.78
C LYS A 206 3.54 11.59 -28.55
N ASN A 207 2.41 11.06 -28.10
CA ASN A 207 1.90 11.46 -26.80
C ASN A 207 2.73 10.86 -25.67
N LYS A 208 2.95 11.66 -24.63
CA LYS A 208 3.45 11.26 -23.33
C LYS A 208 2.29 10.74 -22.48
N ALA A 209 2.60 9.88 -21.52
CA ALA A 209 1.69 9.47 -20.45
C ALA A 209 1.28 10.65 -19.55
N THR A 210 2.09 11.72 -19.51
CA THR A 210 1.83 12.94 -18.72
C THR A 210 1.39 14.12 -19.59
N THR A 211 0.50 14.98 -19.08
CA THR A 211 0.00 16.20 -19.76
C THR A 211 0.98 17.38 -19.64
N SER A 212 2.20 17.23 -20.17
CA SER A 212 3.23 18.29 -20.18
C SER A 212 3.63 18.68 -21.61
N THR A 213 4.20 19.88 -21.76
CA THR A 213 4.85 20.30 -23.02
C THR A 213 6.08 19.44 -23.32
N SER A 214 6.36 19.23 -24.61
CA SER A 214 7.56 18.53 -25.08
C SER A 214 8.23 19.19 -26.28
N PHE A 215 9.37 18.66 -26.68
CA PHE A 215 10.33 19.36 -27.55
C PHE A 215 10.85 18.42 -28.63
N ILE A 216 10.89 18.90 -29.87
CA ILE A 216 11.41 18.15 -31.02
C ILE A 216 12.93 18.28 -31.09
N ALA A 217 13.44 19.49 -31.31
CA ALA A 217 14.86 19.76 -31.53
C ALA A 217 15.52 20.40 -30.30
N VAL A 218 16.56 19.76 -29.78
CA VAL A 218 17.22 20.17 -28.54
C VAL A 218 18.75 20.27 -28.74
N PRO A 219 19.21 21.29 -29.50
CA PRO A 219 20.61 21.41 -29.86
C PRO A 219 21.49 21.96 -28.73
N ASN A 220 22.78 21.62 -28.75
CA ASN A 220 23.86 22.28 -28.03
C ASN A 220 25.05 22.57 -28.96
N THR A 221 24.80 23.39 -29.97
CA THR A 221 25.76 23.68 -31.04
C THR A 221 27.06 24.29 -30.49
N PRO A 222 28.26 23.77 -30.85
CA PRO A 222 29.52 24.32 -30.39
C PRO A 222 29.75 25.77 -30.86
N ALA A 223 30.49 26.54 -30.08
CA ALA A 223 30.89 27.90 -30.46
C ALA A 223 31.70 27.87 -31.78
N GLY A 224 31.45 28.84 -32.66
CA GLY A 224 32.10 28.93 -33.98
C GLY A 224 31.49 28.04 -35.08
N GLN A 225 30.62 27.07 -34.73
CA GLN A 225 29.91 26.27 -35.73
C GLN A 225 28.75 27.07 -36.34
N ALA A 226 28.73 27.20 -37.67
CA ALA A 226 27.76 28.04 -38.37
C ALA A 226 26.32 27.51 -38.24
N PHE A 227 26.13 26.20 -38.40
CA PHE A 227 24.82 25.54 -38.41
C PHE A 227 24.67 24.49 -37.31
N GLY A 228 23.48 24.38 -36.74
CA GLY A 228 23.09 23.27 -35.86
C GLY A 228 22.17 22.31 -36.60
N PHE A 229 20.95 22.14 -36.09
CA PHE A 229 19.94 21.30 -36.75
C PHE A 229 19.17 22.11 -37.80
N VAL A 230 19.07 21.58 -39.02
CA VAL A 230 18.32 22.20 -40.11
C VAL A 230 17.29 21.20 -40.64
N PHE A 231 16.01 21.52 -40.50
CA PHE A 231 14.89 20.78 -41.06
C PHE A 231 14.40 21.49 -42.31
N LYS A 232 14.45 20.82 -43.45
CA LYS A 232 14.12 21.39 -44.76
C LYS A 232 13.10 20.53 -45.48
N SER A 233 11.95 21.13 -45.83
CA SER A 233 10.86 20.43 -46.52
C SER A 233 10.37 19.19 -45.77
N CYS A 234 10.40 19.23 -44.43
CA CYS A 234 9.95 18.15 -43.57
C CYS A 234 8.46 18.28 -43.22
N ASN A 235 7.85 17.16 -42.85
CA ASN A 235 6.50 17.12 -42.28
C ASN A 235 6.62 16.87 -40.78
N VAL A 236 6.12 17.80 -39.96
CA VAL A 236 6.05 17.69 -38.50
C VAL A 236 4.62 17.36 -38.11
N THR A 237 4.44 16.17 -37.57
CA THR A 237 3.15 15.51 -37.32
C THR A 237 3.14 14.94 -35.91
N GLY A 238 2.01 14.42 -35.43
CA GLY A 238 1.95 13.84 -34.11
C GLY A 238 0.54 13.46 -33.68
N HIS A 239 0.41 12.88 -32.49
CA HIS A 239 -0.87 12.42 -31.95
C HIS A 239 -1.61 13.53 -31.20
N SER A 240 -2.12 14.54 -31.91
CA SER A 240 -2.90 15.63 -31.28
C SER A 240 -4.35 15.21 -31.02
N VAL A 241 -4.63 14.74 -29.80
CA VAL A 241 -6.00 14.64 -29.25
C VAL A 241 -6.23 15.79 -28.27
N ALA A 242 -7.48 16.20 -28.04
CA ALA A 242 -7.82 17.13 -26.97
C ALA A 242 -7.31 16.57 -25.62
N GLY A 243 -6.40 17.28 -24.95
CA GLY A 243 -5.72 16.81 -23.73
C GLY A 243 -4.45 15.97 -23.97
N GLY A 244 -3.94 15.90 -25.20
CA GLY A 244 -2.66 15.29 -25.56
C GLY A 244 -1.44 16.14 -25.21
N THR A 245 -0.24 15.65 -25.59
CA THR A 245 1.03 16.36 -25.37
C THR A 245 1.16 17.53 -26.35
N ALA A 246 1.33 18.74 -25.83
CA ALA A 246 1.63 19.91 -26.63
C ALA A 246 3.14 19.99 -26.94
N TYR A 247 3.51 20.50 -28.10
CA TYR A 247 4.91 20.55 -28.55
C TYR A 247 5.39 21.95 -28.88
N ASP A 248 6.63 22.22 -28.52
CA ASP A 248 7.46 23.25 -29.16
C ASP A 248 8.35 22.59 -30.23
N LEU A 249 8.73 23.38 -31.23
CA LEU A 249 9.73 23.01 -32.24
C LEU A 249 11.08 22.67 -31.59
N GLY A 250 11.38 23.28 -30.43
CA GLY A 250 12.59 22.97 -29.70
C GLY A 250 12.79 23.79 -28.45
N ARG A 251 13.88 23.48 -27.75
CA ARG A 251 14.36 24.22 -26.58
C ARG A 251 15.88 24.25 -26.53
N PRO A 252 16.49 25.27 -25.91
CA PRO A 252 17.92 25.29 -25.72
C PRO A 252 18.33 24.22 -24.70
N TRP A 253 19.38 23.44 -24.95
CA TRP A 253 19.97 22.57 -23.92
C TRP A 253 21.12 23.25 -23.20
N GLN A 254 22.14 23.67 -23.95
CA GLN A 254 23.35 24.35 -23.46
C GLN A 254 23.69 25.54 -24.40
N ALA A 255 24.89 26.11 -24.30
CA ALA A 255 25.24 27.37 -24.99
C ALA A 255 25.18 27.29 -26.54
N ASN A 256 24.87 28.43 -27.17
CA ASN A 256 24.76 28.65 -28.63
C ASN A 256 23.82 27.71 -29.41
N PRO A 257 22.67 27.28 -28.89
CA PRO A 257 21.85 26.28 -29.55
C PRO A 257 21.26 26.83 -30.86
N LYS A 258 21.43 26.10 -31.97
CA LYS A 258 20.93 26.51 -33.29
C LYS A 258 20.00 25.47 -33.90
N ALA A 259 18.82 25.91 -34.33
CA ALA A 259 17.86 25.09 -35.05
C ALA A 259 17.10 25.93 -36.09
N ALA A 260 16.83 25.34 -37.26
CA ALA A 260 16.13 26.00 -38.34
C ALA A 260 15.06 25.08 -38.96
N PHE A 261 13.83 25.57 -39.15
CA PHE A 261 12.76 24.87 -39.88
C PHE A 261 12.35 25.66 -41.12
N LEU A 262 12.68 25.15 -42.31
CA LEU A 262 12.47 25.84 -43.58
C LEU A 262 11.54 25.02 -44.50
N ASN A 263 10.45 25.66 -44.95
CA ASN A 263 9.45 25.09 -45.85
C ASN A 263 8.83 23.79 -45.32
N CYS A 264 8.68 23.67 -43.99
CA CYS A 264 8.12 22.49 -43.35
C CYS A 264 6.59 22.60 -43.21
N ASN A 265 5.91 21.46 -43.25
CA ASN A 265 4.49 21.36 -42.93
C ASN A 265 4.30 20.99 -41.45
N LEU A 266 3.55 21.77 -40.67
CA LEU A 266 3.29 21.50 -39.25
C LEU A 266 1.81 21.16 -39.01
N SER A 267 1.53 20.03 -38.36
CA SER A 267 0.18 19.67 -37.90
C SER A 267 -0.35 20.68 -36.88
N THR A 268 -1.66 20.91 -36.88
CA THR A 268 -2.37 21.78 -35.92
C THR A 268 -3.49 20.98 -35.25
N PRO A 269 -3.67 21.07 -33.91
CA PRO A 269 -3.01 21.97 -32.95
C PRO A 269 -1.75 21.38 -32.27
N LEU A 270 -0.84 20.73 -33.01
CA LEU A 270 0.31 20.04 -32.40
C LEU A 270 1.37 21.01 -31.83
N ILE A 271 1.82 21.96 -32.65
CA ILE A 271 2.85 22.93 -32.28
C ILE A 271 2.19 24.12 -31.60
N LEU A 272 2.67 24.46 -30.41
CA LEU A 272 2.23 25.60 -29.62
C LEU A 272 2.46 26.91 -30.38
N ASP A 273 1.63 27.90 -30.10
CA ASP A 273 1.71 29.23 -30.73
C ASP A 273 3.06 29.91 -30.38
N GLU A 274 3.60 29.68 -29.19
CA GLU A 274 4.95 30.10 -28.78
C GLU A 274 6.08 29.51 -29.64
N GLY A 275 5.90 28.30 -30.15
CA GLY A 275 6.78 27.57 -31.06
C GLY A 275 8.14 27.13 -30.48
N TRP A 276 8.71 27.87 -29.54
CA TRP A 276 10.01 27.58 -28.93
C TRP A 276 9.96 27.85 -27.44
N ALA A 277 10.54 26.95 -26.63
CA ALA A 277 10.56 27.14 -25.19
C ALA A 277 11.57 28.22 -24.74
N PRO A 278 11.23 29.02 -23.73
CA PRO A 278 12.02 30.19 -23.31
C PRO A 278 13.31 29.84 -22.55
N THR A 279 13.37 28.69 -21.89
CA THR A 279 14.47 28.32 -20.98
C THR A 279 14.98 26.91 -21.24
N SER A 280 16.24 26.68 -20.88
CA SER A 280 16.86 25.36 -20.95
C SER A 280 16.44 24.45 -19.81
N SER A 281 16.44 23.14 -20.09
CA SER A 281 16.33 22.10 -19.05
C SER A 281 17.56 22.02 -18.14
N ALA A 282 18.73 22.44 -18.62
CA ALA A 282 19.99 22.42 -17.87
C ALA A 282 20.24 23.71 -17.07
N GLY A 283 19.42 24.75 -17.23
CA GLY A 283 19.57 26.05 -16.57
C GLY A 283 20.77 26.90 -17.04
N THR A 284 21.48 26.45 -18.08
CA THR A 284 22.75 27.06 -18.55
C THR A 284 22.61 27.96 -19.77
N ALA A 285 21.46 27.92 -20.46
CA ALA A 285 21.18 28.75 -21.64
C ALA A 285 19.73 29.21 -21.65
N THR A 286 19.50 30.38 -22.24
CA THR A 286 18.16 30.94 -22.46
C THR A 286 17.89 31.06 -23.95
N ILE A 287 16.63 31.34 -24.32
CA ILE A 287 16.29 31.63 -25.72
C ILE A 287 17.07 32.84 -26.29
N ARG A 288 17.61 33.73 -25.43
CA ARG A 288 18.48 34.86 -25.86
C ARG A 288 19.84 34.41 -26.39
N ASP A 289 20.31 33.24 -25.97
CA ASP A 289 21.59 32.68 -26.36
C ASP A 289 21.44 31.75 -27.60
N SER A 290 20.22 31.66 -28.13
CA SER A 290 19.80 30.69 -29.15
C SER A 290 19.67 31.33 -30.53
N TYR A 291 19.91 30.55 -31.58
CA TYR A 291 19.61 30.92 -32.96
C TYR A 291 18.54 29.95 -33.51
N PHE A 292 17.29 30.26 -33.18
CA PHE A 292 16.11 29.50 -33.60
C PHE A 292 15.33 30.27 -34.64
N VAL A 293 15.22 29.70 -35.84
CA VAL A 293 14.68 30.39 -37.01
C VAL A 293 13.72 29.49 -37.78
N GLU A 294 12.76 30.11 -38.44
CA GLU A 294 11.82 29.43 -39.32
C GLU A 294 11.79 30.15 -40.69
N TYR A 295 11.33 29.49 -41.75
CA TYR A 295 11.13 30.14 -43.05
C TYR A 295 9.99 29.46 -43.81
N GLN A 296 8.92 30.19 -44.10
CA GLN A 296 7.80 29.72 -44.91
C GLN A 296 7.26 28.34 -44.52
N ASN A 297 7.22 28.06 -43.20
CA ASN A 297 6.50 26.89 -42.72
C ASN A 297 5.00 27.10 -42.93
N THR A 298 4.29 26.02 -43.28
CA THR A 298 2.85 26.01 -43.51
C THR A 298 2.17 24.92 -42.69
N HIS A 299 0.86 25.01 -42.51
CA HIS A 299 0.06 23.85 -42.15
C HIS A 299 -0.18 22.98 -43.38
N PHE A 300 -0.55 21.73 -43.19
CA PHE A 300 -0.88 20.80 -44.28
C PHE A 300 -2.05 21.25 -45.18
N ASN A 301 -2.85 22.23 -44.74
CA ASN A 301 -3.89 22.86 -45.55
C ASN A 301 -3.39 24.06 -46.38
N GLY A 302 -2.08 24.29 -46.44
CA GLY A 302 -1.43 25.38 -47.16
C GLY A 302 -1.47 26.75 -46.46
N LYS A 303 -2.13 26.87 -45.29
CA LYS A 303 -2.13 28.13 -44.54
C LYS A 303 -0.78 28.36 -43.88
N ALA A 304 -0.31 29.61 -43.89
CA ALA A 304 0.89 30.00 -43.14
C ALA A 304 0.73 29.70 -41.64
N ILE A 305 1.82 29.30 -40.99
CA ILE A 305 1.86 29.15 -39.54
C ILE A 305 1.75 30.53 -38.88
N LYS A 306 1.03 30.63 -37.76
CA LYS A 306 0.97 31.85 -36.97
C LYS A 306 2.31 32.07 -36.26
N VAL A 307 3.03 33.12 -36.68
CA VAL A 307 4.35 33.47 -36.13
C VAL A 307 4.33 34.67 -35.19
N SER A 308 3.21 35.40 -35.13
CA SER A 308 3.05 36.61 -34.30
C SER A 308 3.04 36.33 -32.80
N SER A 309 2.82 35.08 -32.40
CA SER A 309 2.83 34.63 -31.00
C SER A 309 4.08 33.86 -30.62
N ARG A 310 5.07 33.72 -31.52
CA ARG A 310 6.36 33.11 -31.19
C ARG A 310 6.98 33.88 -30.04
N VAL A 311 7.46 33.17 -29.01
CA VAL A 311 8.01 33.78 -27.78
C VAL A 311 9.31 34.50 -28.11
N LEU A 312 9.17 35.77 -28.54
CA LEU A 312 10.25 36.76 -28.68
C LEU A 312 9.82 38.14 -28.14
N SER A 313 8.61 38.26 -27.58
CA SER A 313 8.11 39.48 -26.95
C SER A 313 7.24 39.15 -25.74
N GLY A 314 7.83 38.93 -24.56
CA GLY A 314 7.01 38.62 -23.40
C GLY A 314 7.76 38.24 -22.14
N GLN A 315 8.63 39.14 -21.65
CA GLN A 315 9.00 39.31 -20.24
C GLN A 315 10.09 40.40 -20.19
N GLY A 316 9.74 41.69 -20.10
CA GLY A 316 10.62 42.78 -19.63
C GLY A 316 12.08 42.92 -20.12
N LEU A 317 12.50 42.28 -21.21
CA LEU A 317 13.91 42.20 -21.63
C LEU A 317 14.12 42.95 -22.95
N THR A 318 14.95 43.99 -22.93
CA THR A 318 15.41 44.80 -24.08
C THR A 318 16.75 44.25 -24.64
N PRO A 319 17.22 44.64 -25.85
CA PRO A 319 17.03 43.86 -27.08
C PRO A 319 18.34 43.33 -27.71
N VAL A 320 18.34 42.11 -28.26
CA VAL A 320 19.23 41.71 -29.37
C VAL A 320 18.45 40.81 -30.35
N GLN A 321 18.50 41.18 -31.63
CA GLN A 321 17.75 40.79 -32.85
C GLN A 321 18.42 39.63 -33.65
N PRO A 322 17.92 39.17 -34.84
CA PRO A 322 16.56 38.83 -35.35
C PRO A 322 16.49 37.29 -35.67
N SER A 323 15.39 36.59 -35.98
CA SER A 323 13.94 36.80 -36.08
C SER A 323 13.32 35.40 -35.98
N SER A 324 12.06 35.31 -35.57
CA SER A 324 11.26 34.08 -35.73
C SER A 324 11.10 33.64 -37.19
N GLN A 325 11.55 34.42 -38.18
CA GLN A 325 11.40 34.16 -39.61
C GLN A 325 12.59 34.69 -40.44
N LEU A 326 13.32 33.84 -41.15
CA LEU A 326 14.38 34.26 -42.07
C LEU A 326 13.82 35.11 -43.23
N THR A 327 14.64 36.03 -43.74
CA THR A 327 14.41 36.63 -45.06
C THR A 327 14.70 35.62 -46.18
N ALA A 328 14.23 35.89 -47.39
CA ALA A 328 14.54 35.04 -48.55
C ALA A 328 16.06 34.95 -48.83
N ALA A 329 16.81 36.03 -48.64
CA ALA A 329 18.26 36.05 -48.82
C ALA A 329 18.98 35.20 -47.77
N GLU A 330 18.56 35.29 -46.49
CA GLU A 330 19.12 34.45 -45.43
C GLU A 330 18.76 32.98 -45.63
N ALA A 331 17.49 32.67 -45.96
CA ALA A 331 17.04 31.32 -46.25
C ALA A 331 17.79 30.70 -47.45
N ALA A 332 18.15 31.50 -48.45
CA ALA A 332 18.97 31.05 -49.58
C ALA A 332 20.39 30.61 -49.18
N THR A 333 20.88 31.01 -48.00
CA THR A 333 22.16 30.52 -47.46
C THR A 333 22.07 29.12 -46.86
N TYR A 334 20.87 28.59 -46.57
CA TYR A 334 20.65 27.23 -46.07
C TYR A 334 20.68 26.20 -47.22
N THR A 335 21.81 26.17 -47.92
CA THR A 335 22.11 25.18 -48.95
C THR A 335 22.80 23.97 -48.33
N LYS A 336 22.67 22.81 -48.99
CA LYS A 336 23.38 21.59 -48.58
C LYS A 336 24.90 21.82 -48.46
N ALA A 337 25.48 22.53 -49.43
CA ALA A 337 26.91 22.85 -49.44
C ALA A 337 27.35 23.77 -48.29
N ASN A 338 26.52 24.74 -47.89
CA ASN A 338 26.87 25.60 -46.74
C ASN A 338 26.75 24.85 -45.41
N ILE A 339 25.75 23.97 -45.27
CA ILE A 339 25.50 23.23 -44.03
C ILE A 339 26.50 22.09 -43.84
N LEU A 340 26.81 21.35 -44.91
CA LEU A 340 27.65 20.15 -44.90
C LEU A 340 29.10 20.41 -45.36
N GLY A 341 29.43 21.65 -45.72
CA GLY A 341 30.74 22.03 -46.23
C GLY A 341 31.06 21.37 -47.58
N SER A 342 32.31 20.93 -47.73
CA SER A 342 32.78 20.24 -48.95
C SER A 342 32.34 18.78 -49.05
N TRP A 343 31.66 18.24 -48.03
CA TRP A 343 31.20 16.86 -48.04
C TRP A 343 29.95 16.70 -48.91
N ASP A 344 30.03 15.79 -49.89
CA ASP A 344 28.88 15.34 -50.66
C ASP A 344 28.31 14.03 -50.08
N PRO A 345 27.20 14.07 -49.31
CA PRO A 345 26.58 12.85 -48.80
C PRO A 345 25.91 12.03 -49.91
N CYS A 346 25.57 12.64 -51.05
CA CYS A 346 24.87 11.96 -52.14
C CYS A 346 25.76 10.96 -52.87
N ALA A 347 27.08 11.09 -52.75
CA ALA A 347 28.03 10.08 -53.18
C ALA A 347 27.92 8.77 -52.38
N LEU A 348 27.44 8.81 -51.13
CA LEU A 348 27.31 7.63 -50.25
C LEU A 348 25.92 6.98 -50.35
N ILE A 349 24.85 7.79 -50.39
CA ILE A 349 23.47 7.29 -50.27
C ILE A 349 22.63 7.40 -51.54
N ASP A 350 23.23 7.90 -52.64
CA ASP A 350 22.57 8.17 -53.92
C ASP A 350 21.28 8.99 -53.76
N CYS A 351 21.40 10.31 -53.82
CA CYS A 351 20.23 11.19 -53.74
C CYS A 351 19.40 11.24 -55.02
N ALA A 352 19.90 10.71 -56.15
CA ALA A 352 19.28 10.88 -57.46
C ALA A 352 18.17 9.86 -57.72
N THR A 353 18.28 8.66 -57.15
CA THR A 353 17.23 7.64 -57.29
C THR A 353 15.90 8.13 -56.69
N PRO A 354 14.77 8.05 -57.42
CA PRO A 354 13.46 8.46 -56.91
C PRO A 354 13.09 7.74 -55.61
N PHE A 355 12.58 8.50 -54.65
CA PHE A 355 12.12 7.94 -53.38
C PHE A 355 10.77 7.25 -53.56
N VAL A 356 10.71 5.95 -53.22
CA VAL A 356 9.48 5.17 -53.20
C VAL A 356 9.00 5.07 -51.75
N ARG A 357 7.88 5.72 -51.44
CA ARG A 357 7.23 5.65 -50.12
C ARG A 357 6.74 4.22 -49.85
N SER A 358 6.96 3.74 -48.64
CA SER A 358 6.37 2.50 -48.14
C SER A 358 5.35 2.84 -47.06
N VAL A 359 4.15 2.25 -47.13
CA VAL A 359 3.15 2.39 -46.07
C VAL A 359 3.52 1.44 -44.94
N ILE A 360 3.93 2.03 -43.82
CA ILE A 360 4.38 1.31 -42.63
C ILE A 360 3.56 1.79 -41.47
N VAL A 361 2.88 0.87 -40.80
CA VAL A 361 2.11 1.15 -39.60
C VAL A 361 3.06 1.20 -38.39
N ASN A 362 2.96 2.27 -37.61
CA ASN A 362 3.68 2.52 -36.37
C ASN A 362 2.71 2.66 -35.21
N ASN A 363 3.21 2.48 -33.99
CA ASN A 363 2.50 2.75 -32.74
C ASN A 363 1.10 2.11 -32.66
N PHE A 364 0.91 0.92 -33.26
CA PHE A 364 -0.35 0.20 -33.17
C PHE A 364 -0.60 -0.24 -31.73
N LYS A 365 -1.60 0.36 -31.09
CA LYS A 365 -1.95 0.13 -29.69
C LYS A 365 -3.40 -0.28 -29.60
N GLY A 366 -3.67 -1.36 -28.88
CA GLY A 366 -5.01 -1.74 -28.43
C GLY A 366 -5.17 -1.47 -26.94
N THR A 367 -6.24 -0.78 -26.56
CA THR A 367 -6.60 -0.49 -25.17
C THR A 367 -7.98 -1.07 -24.88
N LYS A 368 -8.08 -1.83 -23.80
CA LYS A 368 -9.36 -2.37 -23.33
C LYS A 368 -10.06 -1.35 -22.43
N GLY A 369 -11.26 -0.94 -22.80
CA GLY A 369 -12.20 -0.22 -21.95
C GLY A 369 -13.17 -1.15 -21.23
N ALA A 370 -14.18 -0.57 -20.57
CA ALA A 370 -15.19 -1.35 -19.84
C ALA A 370 -16.10 -2.18 -20.77
N THR A 371 -16.43 -1.64 -21.95
CA THR A 371 -17.33 -2.28 -22.94
C THR A 371 -16.75 -2.31 -24.34
N THR A 372 -15.77 -1.44 -24.64
CA THR A 372 -15.16 -1.31 -25.97
C THR A 372 -13.64 -1.50 -25.92
N SER A 373 -13.10 -2.09 -26.98
CA SER A 373 -11.68 -2.10 -27.31
C SER A 373 -11.39 -0.93 -28.26
N ALA A 374 -10.43 -0.08 -27.91
CA ALA A 374 -10.00 1.04 -28.75
C ALA A 374 -8.62 0.77 -29.32
N PHE A 375 -8.45 1.02 -30.61
CA PHE A 375 -7.20 0.83 -31.35
C PHE A 375 -6.76 2.14 -32.00
N THR A 376 -5.48 2.47 -31.89
CA THR A 376 -4.88 3.65 -32.54
C THR A 376 -3.56 3.28 -33.20
N TRP A 377 -3.22 3.93 -34.30
CA TRP A 377 -1.93 3.81 -34.97
C TRP A 377 -1.63 5.04 -35.81
N ASN A 378 -0.41 5.11 -36.34
CA ASN A 378 -0.03 6.06 -37.35
C ASN A 378 0.77 5.42 -38.50
N THR A 379 0.98 6.14 -39.60
CA THR A 379 1.82 5.67 -40.71
C THR A 379 3.10 6.49 -40.86
N SER A 380 4.17 5.87 -41.37
CA SER A 380 5.47 6.55 -41.54
C SER A 380 5.43 7.52 -42.72
N PHE A 381 4.81 7.12 -43.82
CA PHE A 381 4.61 7.92 -45.02
C PHE A 381 3.20 7.63 -45.55
N PRO A 382 2.20 8.49 -45.29
CA PRO A 382 0.89 8.31 -45.88
C PRO A 382 0.95 8.51 -47.39
N ILE A 383 0.17 7.71 -48.10
CA ILE A 383 0.00 7.67 -49.55
C ILE A 383 -1.50 7.76 -49.81
N ALA A 384 -1.93 8.90 -50.36
CA ALA A 384 -3.33 9.11 -50.70
C ALA A 384 -3.89 7.94 -51.54
N GLY A 385 -5.02 7.39 -51.10
CA GLY A 385 -5.68 6.25 -51.73
C GLY A 385 -5.23 4.87 -51.23
N ASP A 386 -4.21 4.76 -50.38
CA ASP A 386 -3.86 3.48 -49.75
C ASP A 386 -4.95 3.01 -48.77
N VAL A 387 -5.14 1.70 -48.63
CA VAL A 387 -6.14 1.11 -47.73
C VAL A 387 -5.46 0.43 -46.54
N LEU A 388 -5.70 0.97 -45.35
CA LEU A 388 -5.30 0.39 -44.06
C LEU A 388 -6.39 -0.57 -43.57
N SER A 389 -6.06 -1.86 -43.49
CA SER A 389 -6.97 -2.91 -43.04
C SER A 389 -6.62 -3.38 -41.62
N VAL A 390 -7.62 -3.40 -40.73
CA VAL A 390 -7.51 -3.95 -39.38
C VAL A 390 -7.89 -5.43 -39.42
N TYR A 391 -6.96 -6.28 -39.01
CA TYR A 391 -7.14 -7.73 -38.95
C TYR A 391 -7.38 -8.15 -37.50
N ARG A 392 -8.35 -9.04 -37.29
CA ARG A 392 -8.65 -9.68 -36.00
C ARG A 392 -8.55 -11.20 -36.14
N ALA A 393 -8.00 -11.86 -35.13
CA ALA A 393 -7.95 -13.33 -35.10
C ALA A 393 -9.37 -13.95 -35.14
N THR A 394 -9.53 -15.06 -35.87
CA THR A 394 -10.80 -15.78 -36.04
C THR A 394 -10.97 -16.97 -35.10
N ALA A 395 -9.94 -17.34 -34.31
CA ALA A 395 -9.98 -18.44 -33.35
C ALA A 395 -9.15 -18.15 -32.08
N THR A 396 -9.55 -18.78 -30.97
CA THR A 396 -8.92 -18.65 -29.63
C THR A 396 -8.47 -20.03 -29.11
N PRO A 397 -7.18 -20.25 -28.81
CA PRO A 397 -6.03 -19.37 -29.01
C PRO A 397 -5.55 -19.37 -30.48
N PRO A 398 -4.99 -18.27 -31.01
CA PRO A 398 -4.64 -18.19 -32.42
C PRO A 398 -3.37 -18.98 -32.74
N ALA A 399 -3.51 -20.05 -33.53
CA ALA A 399 -2.43 -20.76 -34.19
C ALA A 399 -2.14 -20.11 -35.55
N ALA A 400 -1.00 -19.42 -35.67
CA ALA A 400 -0.44 -18.82 -36.89
C ALA A 400 -1.26 -17.67 -37.58
N LEU A 401 -0.58 -16.95 -38.49
CA LEU A 401 -1.09 -15.77 -39.22
C LEU A 401 -2.24 -16.08 -40.21
N GLY A 402 -2.54 -17.36 -40.49
CA GLY A 402 -3.64 -17.78 -41.38
C GLY A 402 -5.05 -17.72 -40.76
N ALA A 403 -5.16 -17.32 -39.50
CA ALA A 403 -6.42 -17.26 -38.75
C ALA A 403 -6.86 -15.82 -38.46
N PHE A 404 -6.77 -14.89 -39.42
CA PHE A 404 -7.18 -13.49 -39.24
C PHE A 404 -8.19 -13.07 -40.33
N ALA A 405 -9.20 -12.28 -39.93
CA ALA A 405 -10.17 -11.67 -40.83
C ALA A 405 -10.12 -10.15 -40.73
N VAL A 406 -10.39 -9.46 -41.84
CA VAL A 406 -10.51 -8.00 -41.85
C VAL A 406 -11.80 -7.61 -41.12
N VAL A 407 -11.68 -6.74 -40.11
CA VAL A 407 -12.82 -6.24 -39.33
C VAL A 407 -13.11 -4.76 -39.59
N ALA A 408 -12.16 -4.03 -40.17
CA ALA A 408 -12.32 -2.67 -40.63
C ALA A 408 -11.30 -2.31 -41.70
N THR A 409 -11.65 -1.34 -42.54
CA THR A 409 -10.75 -0.74 -43.54
C THR A 409 -10.87 0.78 -43.49
N GLN A 410 -9.77 1.48 -43.67
CA GLN A 410 -9.72 2.94 -43.78
C GLN A 410 -8.86 3.30 -44.98
N THR A 411 -9.42 4.07 -45.92
CA THR A 411 -8.65 4.64 -47.03
C THR A 411 -7.94 5.90 -46.55
N GLU A 412 -6.64 6.00 -46.80
CA GLU A 412 -5.88 7.21 -46.51
C GLU A 412 -6.39 8.36 -47.41
N PRO A 413 -7.01 9.40 -46.81
CA PRO A 413 -7.71 10.42 -47.59
C PRO A 413 -6.75 11.40 -48.27
N SER A 414 -5.53 11.53 -47.76
CA SER A 414 -4.47 12.40 -48.24
C SER A 414 -3.12 11.92 -47.69
N ASP A 415 -2.02 12.45 -48.23
CA ASP A 415 -0.68 12.29 -47.66
C ASP A 415 -0.42 13.23 -46.46
N THR A 416 -1.49 13.74 -45.85
CA THR A 416 -1.45 14.67 -44.72
C THR A 416 -2.15 14.15 -43.47
N VAL A 417 -2.82 12.99 -43.56
CA VAL A 417 -3.41 12.28 -42.42
C VAL A 417 -2.45 11.19 -41.98
N PHE A 418 -2.02 11.25 -40.73
CA PHE A 418 -1.03 10.33 -40.18
C PHE A 418 -1.62 9.44 -39.09
N ASN A 419 -2.72 9.82 -38.45
CA ASN A 419 -3.29 9.12 -37.30
C ASN A 419 -4.62 8.46 -37.65
N TYR A 420 -4.81 7.25 -37.16
CA TYR A 420 -6.00 6.44 -37.43
C TYR A 420 -6.48 5.77 -36.14
N SER A 421 -7.76 5.46 -36.10
CA SER A 421 -8.35 4.76 -34.97
C SER A 421 -9.45 3.80 -35.39
N TYR A 422 -9.68 2.78 -34.59
CA TYR A 422 -10.77 1.82 -34.74
C TYR A 422 -11.26 1.42 -33.36
N SER A 423 -12.54 1.09 -33.22
CA SER A 423 -13.05 0.55 -31.96
C SER A 423 -14.13 -0.48 -32.22
N GLU A 424 -14.27 -1.42 -31.31
CA GLU A 424 -15.30 -2.44 -31.31
C GLU A 424 -15.61 -2.91 -29.88
N ALA A 425 -16.56 -3.82 -29.70
CA ALA A 425 -16.84 -4.41 -28.39
C ALA A 425 -15.63 -5.17 -27.82
N ILE A 426 -15.50 -5.25 -26.49
CA ILE A 426 -14.50 -6.13 -25.88
C ILE A 426 -14.76 -7.60 -26.25
N PRO A 427 -13.71 -8.45 -26.34
CA PRO A 427 -13.90 -9.89 -26.48
C PRO A 427 -14.80 -10.44 -25.37
N ALA A 428 -15.56 -11.49 -25.69
CA ALA A 428 -16.39 -12.19 -24.71
C ALA A 428 -15.55 -12.64 -23.50
N SER A 429 -16.17 -12.66 -22.32
CA SER A 429 -15.53 -13.14 -21.08
C SER A 429 -14.89 -14.53 -21.31
N GLY A 430 -13.66 -14.71 -20.81
CA GLY A 430 -12.85 -15.91 -21.03
C GLY A 430 -12.07 -15.95 -22.34
N SER A 431 -12.23 -14.96 -23.22
CA SER A 431 -11.58 -14.93 -24.53
C SER A 431 -10.46 -13.90 -24.62
N LEU A 432 -9.54 -14.13 -25.57
CA LEU A 432 -8.56 -13.15 -26.02
C LEU A 432 -8.62 -13.02 -27.53
N SER A 433 -8.38 -11.82 -28.04
CA SER A 433 -8.32 -11.53 -29.47
C SER A 433 -7.01 -10.82 -29.80
N LYS A 434 -6.38 -11.23 -30.90
CA LYS A 434 -5.18 -10.57 -31.44
C LYS A 434 -5.56 -9.74 -32.65
N TYR A 435 -4.83 -8.63 -32.83
CA TYR A 435 -5.05 -7.64 -33.87
C TYR A 435 -3.75 -7.22 -34.52
N PHE A 436 -3.78 -6.86 -35.79
CA PHE A 436 -2.73 -6.08 -36.44
C PHE A 436 -3.34 -5.21 -37.55
N VAL A 437 -2.58 -4.24 -38.05
CA VAL A 437 -2.98 -3.40 -39.19
C VAL A 437 -1.98 -3.58 -40.33
N ARG A 438 -2.46 -3.52 -41.57
CA ARG A 438 -1.64 -3.61 -42.78
C ARG A 438 -2.18 -2.69 -43.87
N GLY A 439 -1.29 -1.99 -44.58
CA GLY A 439 -1.61 -1.18 -45.78
C GLY A 439 -1.65 -2.00 -47.07
N SER A 440 -2.24 -1.44 -48.13
CA SER A 440 -2.50 -2.14 -49.40
C SER A 440 -1.43 -1.94 -50.48
N ALA A 441 -0.62 -0.87 -50.39
CA ALA A 441 0.34 -0.46 -51.40
C ALA A 441 1.56 -1.40 -51.52
N ALA A 442 2.03 -1.58 -52.77
CA ALA A 442 2.65 -2.79 -53.30
C ALA A 442 4.16 -3.03 -53.07
N ALA A 443 4.93 -2.11 -52.47
CA ALA A 443 6.39 -2.30 -52.39
C ALA A 443 6.82 -3.32 -51.30
N ALA A 444 6.05 -3.41 -50.21
CA ALA A 444 6.11 -4.48 -49.21
C ALA A 444 4.87 -4.32 -48.31
N GLN A 445 4.03 -5.35 -48.20
CA GLN A 445 2.92 -5.33 -47.25
C GLN A 445 3.46 -5.47 -45.82
N ILE A 446 3.79 -4.35 -45.18
CA ILE A 446 4.36 -4.34 -43.82
C ILE A 446 3.23 -4.29 -42.80
N SER A 447 3.04 -5.39 -42.07
CA SER A 447 2.12 -5.48 -40.94
C SER A 447 2.70 -4.74 -39.72
N SER A 448 1.82 -4.15 -38.92
CA SER A 448 2.19 -3.71 -37.57
C SER A 448 2.56 -4.90 -36.68
N ASP A 449 3.16 -4.62 -35.52
CA ASP A 449 3.14 -5.55 -34.39
C ASP A 449 1.70 -5.91 -34.00
N THR A 450 1.53 -7.04 -33.30
CA THR A 450 0.21 -7.48 -32.86
C THR A 450 -0.20 -6.88 -31.53
N ALA A 451 -1.41 -6.34 -31.42
CA ALA A 451 -2.04 -6.01 -30.14
C ALA A 451 -2.91 -7.17 -29.65
N THR A 452 -2.97 -7.39 -28.33
CA THR A 452 -3.84 -8.42 -27.72
C THR A 452 -4.81 -7.76 -26.76
N ILE A 453 -6.11 -8.04 -26.92
CA ILE A 453 -7.14 -7.68 -25.95
C ILE A 453 -7.58 -8.96 -25.25
N SER A 454 -7.50 -8.97 -23.92
CA SER A 454 -7.89 -10.12 -23.09
C SER A 454 -9.09 -9.77 -22.20
N SER A 455 -10.07 -10.66 -22.17
CA SER A 455 -11.19 -10.65 -21.22
C SER A 455 -11.12 -11.85 -20.29
N ALA A 456 -9.92 -12.17 -19.80
CA ALA A 456 -9.71 -13.22 -18.80
C ALA A 456 -10.41 -12.85 -17.48
N PRO A 457 -11.33 -13.68 -16.95
CA PRO A 457 -12.01 -13.42 -15.69
C PRO A 457 -11.02 -13.31 -14.54
N THR A 458 -11.18 -12.28 -13.71
CA THR A 458 -10.37 -12.12 -12.50
C THR A 458 -11.27 -11.91 -11.29
N VAL A 459 -10.88 -12.51 -10.17
CA VAL A 459 -11.42 -12.22 -8.84
C VAL A 459 -10.29 -11.73 -7.97
N ALA A 460 -10.59 -10.82 -7.05
CA ALA A 460 -9.62 -10.23 -6.14
C ALA A 460 -10.21 -10.09 -4.74
N ALA A 461 -9.30 -10.12 -3.76
CA ALA A 461 -9.59 -9.80 -2.36
C ALA A 461 -8.69 -8.63 -1.93
N GLY A 462 -9.27 -7.63 -1.29
CA GLY A 462 -8.59 -6.45 -0.74
C GLY A 462 -8.78 -6.34 0.77
N GLY A 463 -7.81 -5.72 1.43
CA GLY A 463 -7.75 -5.59 2.89
C GLY A 463 -7.09 -6.80 3.58
N SER A 464 -6.75 -6.62 4.85
CA SER A 464 -6.17 -7.66 5.71
C SER A 464 -7.12 -7.96 6.86
N VAL A 465 -7.34 -9.24 7.14
CA VAL A 465 -8.03 -9.69 8.35
C VAL A 465 -7.01 -10.05 9.42
N GLY A 466 -7.19 -9.52 10.62
CA GLY A 466 -6.41 -9.90 11.80
C GLY A 466 -6.88 -11.23 12.38
N SER A 467 -6.17 -11.72 13.39
CA SER A 467 -6.58 -12.93 14.10
C SER A 467 -7.92 -12.72 14.82
N PHE A 468 -8.81 -13.71 14.72
CA PHE A 468 -10.11 -13.70 15.40
C PHE A 468 -9.98 -14.22 16.83
N THR A 469 -10.70 -13.60 17.76
CA THR A 469 -10.83 -14.09 19.14
C THR A 469 -12.29 -14.34 19.43
N GLN A 470 -12.61 -15.58 19.81
CA GLN A 470 -13.96 -16.01 20.15
C GLN A 470 -14.01 -16.44 21.62
N GLN A 471 -15.07 -16.04 22.32
CA GLN A 471 -15.45 -16.65 23.58
C GLN A 471 -16.49 -17.74 23.31
N LEU A 472 -16.27 -18.98 23.77
CA LEU A 472 -17.23 -20.05 23.52
C LEU A 472 -18.65 -19.67 23.97
N GLY A 473 -19.64 -19.98 23.12
CA GLY A 473 -21.04 -19.57 23.27
C GLY A 473 -21.41 -18.28 22.52
N THR A 474 -20.42 -17.47 22.11
CA THR A 474 -20.66 -16.23 21.34
C THR A 474 -19.71 -16.16 20.14
N PRO A 475 -20.18 -15.94 18.90
CA PRO A 475 -19.29 -15.75 17.75
C PRO A 475 -18.31 -14.59 17.96
N SER A 476 -17.13 -14.64 17.31
CA SER A 476 -16.18 -13.53 17.36
C SER A 476 -16.78 -12.27 16.72
N PRO A 477 -16.24 -11.07 17.03
CA PRO A 477 -16.46 -9.89 16.20
C PRO A 477 -16.14 -10.22 14.73
N ALA A 478 -16.98 -9.72 13.82
CA ALA A 478 -16.76 -9.91 12.39
C ALA A 478 -15.74 -8.90 11.87
N GLN A 479 -14.93 -9.33 10.93
CA GLN A 479 -14.01 -8.49 10.15
C GLN A 479 -14.41 -8.59 8.68
N SER A 480 -14.06 -7.62 7.84
CA SER A 480 -14.43 -7.65 6.42
C SER A 480 -13.22 -7.85 5.51
N VAL A 481 -13.46 -8.55 4.39
CA VAL A 481 -12.57 -8.62 3.23
C VAL A 481 -13.31 -7.97 2.07
N ALA A 482 -12.67 -7.05 1.35
CA ALA A 482 -13.26 -6.46 0.15
C ALA A 482 -13.12 -7.44 -1.02
N VAL A 483 -14.22 -7.88 -1.61
CA VAL A 483 -14.23 -8.82 -2.74
C VAL A 483 -14.63 -8.07 -4.00
N SER A 484 -13.87 -8.26 -5.09
CA SER A 484 -14.15 -7.69 -6.40
C SER A 484 -13.82 -8.67 -7.52
N GLY A 485 -14.24 -8.35 -8.74
CA GLY A 485 -13.82 -9.09 -9.93
C GLY A 485 -14.21 -8.40 -11.22
N THR A 486 -13.54 -8.76 -12.31
CA THR A 486 -13.75 -8.21 -13.66
C THR A 486 -13.80 -9.32 -14.69
N ASP A 487 -14.44 -9.04 -15.82
CA ASP A 487 -14.57 -9.98 -16.94
C ASP A 487 -15.20 -11.32 -16.54
N LEU A 488 -16.08 -11.31 -15.55
CA LEU A 488 -16.67 -12.50 -14.97
C LEU A 488 -17.78 -13.07 -15.87
N ALA A 489 -17.68 -14.36 -16.18
CA ALA A 489 -18.72 -15.13 -16.90
C ALA A 489 -19.83 -15.63 -15.97
N GLY A 490 -19.66 -15.51 -14.64
CA GLY A 490 -20.59 -16.03 -13.65
C GLY A 490 -20.36 -15.45 -12.27
N THR A 491 -21.19 -15.87 -11.32
CA THR A 491 -21.18 -15.43 -9.92
C THR A 491 -19.81 -15.63 -9.26
N VAL A 492 -19.42 -14.70 -8.37
CA VAL A 492 -18.29 -14.92 -7.45
C VAL A 492 -18.82 -15.59 -6.20
N THR A 493 -18.37 -16.82 -5.92
CA THR A 493 -18.71 -17.55 -4.69
C THR A 493 -17.57 -17.41 -3.68
N VAL A 494 -17.91 -16.95 -2.49
CA VAL A 494 -16.99 -16.79 -1.36
C VAL A 494 -17.31 -17.86 -0.31
N THR A 495 -16.37 -18.76 -0.06
CA THR A 495 -16.54 -19.91 0.82
C THR A 495 -15.65 -19.77 2.06
N ALA A 496 -16.26 -19.82 3.24
CA ALA A 496 -15.55 -19.85 4.52
C ALA A 496 -15.01 -21.26 4.83
N PRO A 497 -13.83 -21.39 5.45
CA PRO A 497 -13.37 -22.67 5.97
C PRO A 497 -14.20 -23.11 7.19
N THR A 498 -14.05 -24.37 7.60
CA THR A 498 -14.73 -24.93 8.79
C THR A 498 -14.56 -24.02 10.01
N SER A 499 -15.62 -23.88 10.81
CA SER A 499 -15.69 -23.02 12.01
C SER A 499 -15.70 -21.51 11.74
N TYR A 500 -15.52 -21.06 10.49
CA TYR A 500 -15.75 -19.69 10.07
C TYR A 500 -17.09 -19.55 9.36
N GLN A 501 -17.62 -18.33 9.35
CA GLN A 501 -18.85 -18.00 8.63
C GLN A 501 -18.70 -16.66 7.92
N VAL A 502 -19.44 -16.48 6.83
CA VAL A 502 -19.45 -15.30 5.97
C VAL A 502 -20.83 -14.66 5.87
N SER A 503 -20.89 -13.34 5.65
CA SER A 503 -22.12 -12.58 5.41
C SER A 503 -21.86 -11.39 4.46
N LEU A 504 -22.89 -10.97 3.72
CA LEU A 504 -22.87 -9.75 2.92
C LEU A 504 -23.27 -8.50 3.73
N THR A 505 -23.75 -8.67 4.96
CA THR A 505 -24.26 -7.57 5.78
C THR A 505 -23.63 -7.63 7.17
N SER A 506 -23.17 -6.48 7.66
CA SER A 506 -22.65 -6.37 9.03
C SER A 506 -23.77 -6.72 10.02
N GLY A 507 -23.51 -7.69 10.91
CA GLY A 507 -24.52 -8.19 11.85
C GLY A 507 -25.70 -8.95 11.23
N GLY A 508 -25.65 -9.27 9.93
CA GLY A 508 -26.71 -10.01 9.23
C GLY A 508 -26.65 -11.52 9.45
N THR A 509 -27.33 -12.27 8.57
CA THR A 509 -27.29 -13.74 8.57
C THR A 509 -25.93 -14.24 8.07
N TYR A 510 -25.32 -15.16 8.80
CA TYR A 510 -24.02 -15.76 8.46
C TYR A 510 -24.20 -17.19 7.95
N ALA A 511 -23.45 -17.55 6.91
CA ALA A 511 -23.47 -18.87 6.25
C ALA A 511 -22.06 -19.38 5.97
N SER A 512 -21.92 -20.61 5.46
CA SER A 512 -20.64 -21.16 4.97
C SER A 512 -20.21 -20.55 3.63
N THR A 513 -21.18 -20.06 2.84
CA THR A 513 -20.94 -19.48 1.51
C THR A 513 -21.82 -18.25 1.29
N VAL A 514 -21.29 -17.25 0.57
CA VAL A 514 -22.07 -16.15 -0.01
C VAL A 514 -21.73 -15.98 -1.49
N SER A 515 -22.64 -15.39 -2.25
CA SER A 515 -22.54 -15.22 -3.69
C SER A 515 -22.69 -13.75 -4.07
N LEU A 516 -21.80 -13.25 -4.92
CA LEU A 516 -21.84 -11.90 -5.50
C LEU A 516 -22.11 -12.02 -6.99
N THR A 517 -23.26 -11.53 -7.44
CA THR A 517 -23.66 -11.55 -8.85
C THR A 517 -23.01 -10.38 -9.60
N PRO A 518 -22.27 -10.61 -10.69
CA PRO A 518 -21.67 -9.54 -11.47
C PRO A 518 -22.74 -8.71 -12.19
N THR A 519 -22.54 -7.40 -12.23
CA THR A 519 -23.26 -6.48 -13.12
C THR A 519 -22.33 -6.14 -14.28
N THR A 520 -22.77 -6.35 -15.53
CA THR A 520 -21.94 -6.16 -16.74
C THR A 520 -20.58 -6.86 -16.67
N GLY A 521 -20.54 -8.08 -16.12
CA GLY A 521 -19.31 -8.87 -15.96
C GLY A 521 -18.37 -8.39 -14.84
N ALA A 522 -18.80 -7.46 -13.99
CA ALA A 522 -17.99 -6.94 -12.88
C ALA A 522 -18.70 -7.07 -11.52
N VAL A 523 -17.93 -7.37 -10.48
CA VAL A 523 -18.33 -7.22 -9.09
C VAL A 523 -17.51 -6.07 -8.51
N ALA A 524 -18.19 -4.98 -8.16
CA ALA A 524 -17.56 -3.84 -7.48
C ALA A 524 -16.96 -4.28 -6.13
N SER A 525 -15.99 -3.52 -5.62
CA SER A 525 -15.39 -3.77 -4.30
C SER A 525 -16.46 -3.83 -3.21
N THR A 526 -16.82 -5.04 -2.79
CA THR A 526 -17.96 -5.33 -1.92
C THR A 526 -17.45 -5.98 -0.63
N PRO A 527 -17.76 -5.42 0.56
CA PRO A 527 -17.33 -6.01 1.82
C PRO A 527 -18.05 -7.35 2.08
N VAL A 528 -17.27 -8.41 2.30
CA VAL A 528 -17.75 -9.69 2.82
C VAL A 528 -17.26 -9.84 4.26
N TYR A 529 -18.21 -9.93 5.19
CA TYR A 529 -17.94 -10.04 6.62
C TYR A 529 -17.69 -11.49 7.00
N VAL A 530 -16.59 -11.74 7.71
CA VAL A 530 -16.11 -13.05 8.16
C VAL A 530 -16.05 -13.05 9.68
N ARG A 531 -16.46 -14.14 10.33
CA ARG A 531 -16.29 -14.33 11.78
C ARG A 531 -15.92 -15.78 12.11
N LEU A 532 -15.26 -15.98 13.25
CA LEU A 532 -15.03 -17.29 13.86
C LEU A 532 -16.21 -17.67 14.76
N ASN A 533 -16.74 -18.87 14.59
CA ASN A 533 -17.83 -19.43 15.39
C ASN A 533 -17.61 -20.93 15.62
N ALA A 534 -16.52 -21.25 16.32
CA ALA A 534 -16.14 -22.58 16.72
C ALA A 534 -16.99 -23.14 17.88
N ALA A 535 -17.17 -24.47 17.88
CA ALA A 535 -17.90 -25.19 18.91
C ALA A 535 -17.03 -25.58 20.12
N THR A 536 -15.71 -25.68 19.95
CA THR A 536 -14.76 -26.10 20.99
C THR A 536 -13.60 -25.11 21.13
N ALA A 537 -12.99 -25.05 22.31
CA ALA A 537 -11.83 -24.19 22.55
C ALA A 537 -10.63 -24.71 21.76
N GLY A 538 -9.80 -23.80 21.26
CA GLY A 538 -8.62 -24.16 20.45
C GLY A 538 -8.23 -23.09 19.44
N SER A 539 -7.23 -23.40 18.62
CA SER A 539 -6.74 -22.56 17.52
C SER A 539 -7.30 -23.05 16.18
N TYR A 540 -7.71 -22.11 15.34
CA TYR A 540 -8.34 -22.37 14.05
C TYR A 540 -7.59 -21.62 12.95
N THR A 541 -7.31 -22.31 11.84
CA THR A 541 -6.70 -21.73 10.64
C THR A 541 -7.40 -22.26 9.40
N GLY A 542 -7.35 -21.50 8.31
CA GLY A 542 -7.96 -21.90 7.05
C GLY A 542 -7.92 -20.77 6.02
N ASN A 543 -8.55 -20.98 4.86
CA ASN A 543 -8.61 -19.98 3.81
C ASN A 543 -10.06 -19.67 3.45
N LEU A 544 -10.42 -18.38 3.49
CA LEU A 544 -11.55 -17.87 2.73
C LEU A 544 -11.24 -18.05 1.24
N THR A 545 -12.10 -18.74 0.50
CA THR A 545 -11.84 -19.11 -0.91
C THR A 545 -12.83 -18.40 -1.83
N LEU A 546 -12.31 -17.63 -2.79
CA LEU A 546 -13.08 -16.89 -3.79
C LEU A 546 -12.95 -17.61 -5.13
N THR A 547 -14.08 -17.94 -5.75
CA THR A 547 -14.13 -18.66 -7.02
C THR A 547 -15.13 -18.02 -7.97
N SER A 548 -14.85 -18.08 -9.26
CA SER A 548 -15.79 -17.76 -10.33
C SER A 548 -15.39 -18.54 -11.59
N THR A 549 -16.32 -18.74 -12.52
CA THR A 549 -16.10 -19.50 -13.76
C THR A 549 -14.90 -18.95 -14.53
N ASN A 550 -13.93 -19.80 -14.82
CA ASN A 550 -12.69 -19.48 -15.54
C ASN A 550 -11.80 -18.40 -14.90
N ALA A 551 -12.07 -17.97 -13.67
CA ALA A 551 -11.19 -17.10 -12.90
C ALA A 551 -10.22 -17.93 -12.06
N THR A 552 -8.98 -17.43 -11.90
CA THR A 552 -8.03 -18.05 -10.97
C THR A 552 -8.56 -17.90 -9.53
N THR A 553 -8.56 -18.99 -8.77
CA THR A 553 -9.05 -19.00 -7.38
C THR A 553 -8.18 -18.12 -6.48
N VAL A 554 -8.81 -17.24 -5.69
CA VAL A 554 -8.13 -16.42 -4.68
C VAL A 554 -8.39 -16.98 -3.29
N ARG A 555 -7.36 -16.98 -2.43
CA ARG A 555 -7.42 -17.48 -1.05
C ARG A 555 -6.94 -16.41 -0.08
N VAL A 556 -7.72 -16.16 0.97
CA VAL A 556 -7.35 -15.26 2.07
C VAL A 556 -7.20 -16.07 3.34
N ALA A 557 -6.00 -16.06 3.91
CA ALA A 557 -5.69 -16.78 5.14
C ALA A 557 -6.45 -16.20 6.33
N LEU A 558 -7.04 -17.09 7.14
CA LEU A 558 -7.72 -16.77 8.39
C LEU A 558 -7.02 -17.49 9.55
N SER A 559 -6.92 -16.82 10.69
CA SER A 559 -6.45 -17.41 11.95
C SER A 559 -7.31 -16.95 13.11
N GLY A 560 -7.46 -17.77 14.15
CA GLY A 560 -8.18 -17.35 15.35
C GLY A 560 -8.14 -18.35 16.50
N THR A 561 -8.58 -17.90 17.66
CA THR A 561 -8.58 -18.69 18.89
C THR A 561 -9.94 -18.60 19.59
N ALA A 562 -10.47 -19.75 20.00
CA ALA A 562 -11.66 -19.85 20.85
C ALA A 562 -11.26 -20.20 22.29
N ILE A 563 -11.71 -19.42 23.27
CA ILE A 563 -11.36 -19.56 24.70
C ILE A 563 -12.60 -19.69 25.60
N VAL A 564 -12.41 -20.27 26.79
CA VAL A 564 -13.40 -20.36 27.87
C VAL A 564 -13.35 -19.09 28.73
N ALA A 565 -14.48 -18.61 29.26
CA ALA A 565 -14.58 -17.34 29.99
C ALA A 565 -13.81 -17.30 31.36
N PRO A 566 -13.29 -16.15 31.83
CA PRO A 566 -12.59 -16.01 33.13
C PRO A 566 -13.51 -15.78 34.36
N THR A 567 -13.03 -16.14 35.56
CA THR A 567 -13.69 -16.12 36.90
C THR A 567 -13.81 -14.73 37.58
N THR A 568 -14.79 -14.54 38.48
CA THR A 568 -15.22 -13.25 39.08
C THR A 568 -14.31 -12.64 40.17
N THR A 569 -14.44 -11.33 40.46
CA THR A 569 -13.58 -10.54 41.38
C THR A 569 -14.11 -10.57 42.84
N SER A 570 -13.29 -10.91 43.84
CA SER A 570 -13.70 -11.04 45.26
C SER A 570 -13.57 -9.72 46.07
N ASN A 571 -14.69 -9.19 46.59
CA ASN A 571 -14.84 -7.91 47.32
C ASN A 571 -14.90 -8.09 48.85
N VAL A 572 -14.86 -7.01 49.65
CA VAL A 572 -15.12 -7.07 51.11
C VAL A 572 -16.62 -7.03 51.34
N LEU A 573 -17.15 -7.95 52.14
CA LEU A 573 -18.56 -8.04 52.51
C LEU A 573 -18.83 -7.42 53.88
N GLU A 574 -18.00 -7.74 54.87
CA GLU A 574 -18.12 -7.23 56.24
C GLU A 574 -16.73 -7.16 56.89
N TYR A 575 -16.49 -6.20 57.79
CA TYR A 575 -15.17 -5.91 58.35
C TYR A 575 -15.24 -5.44 59.82
N TRP A 576 -14.55 -6.14 60.72
CA TRP A 576 -14.34 -5.76 62.12
C TRP A 576 -12.89 -5.34 62.34
N PRO A 577 -12.61 -4.04 62.59
CA PRO A 577 -11.26 -3.58 62.89
C PRO A 577 -10.69 -4.16 64.19
N LEU A 578 -11.55 -4.31 65.23
CA LEU A 578 -11.21 -4.79 66.57
C LEU A 578 -10.12 -3.98 67.29
N ARG A 579 -10.06 -2.67 67.07
CA ARG A 579 -9.01 -1.78 67.62
C ARG A 579 -9.48 -0.88 68.75
N VAL A 580 -10.79 -0.65 68.84
CA VAL A 580 -11.41 0.26 69.81
C VAL A 580 -12.60 -0.41 70.49
N ASN A 581 -13.36 -1.19 69.73
CA ASN A 581 -14.51 -1.98 70.18
C ASN A 581 -14.69 -3.19 69.24
N ASN A 582 -15.77 -3.94 69.45
CA ASN A 582 -16.18 -5.07 68.63
C ASN A 582 -17.20 -4.71 67.54
N ALA A 583 -17.47 -3.42 67.29
CA ALA A 583 -18.38 -3.02 66.23
C ALA A 583 -17.74 -3.25 64.84
N ASP A 584 -18.58 -3.58 63.87
CA ASP A 584 -18.15 -3.67 62.48
C ASP A 584 -18.03 -2.27 61.83
N SER A 585 -17.32 -2.19 60.71
CA SER A 585 -17.06 -0.93 60.00
C SER A 585 -18.17 -0.64 59.00
N ALA A 586 -19.06 0.29 59.33
CA ALA A 586 -20.13 0.75 58.44
C ALA A 586 -19.61 1.26 57.07
N GLN A 587 -18.38 1.79 57.00
CA GLN A 587 -17.76 2.26 55.76
C GLN A 587 -17.30 1.12 54.84
N ALA A 588 -16.88 -0.02 55.40
CA ALA A 588 -16.36 -1.15 54.63
C ALA A 588 -17.40 -2.27 54.42
N ARG A 589 -18.48 -2.26 55.21
CA ARG A 589 -19.59 -3.20 55.11
C ARG A 589 -20.33 -3.01 53.78
N SER A 590 -20.61 -4.13 53.11
CA SER A 590 -21.44 -4.15 51.92
C SER A 590 -22.87 -3.71 52.25
N SER A 591 -23.50 -2.96 51.34
CA SER A 591 -24.93 -2.59 51.48
C SER A 591 -25.88 -3.80 51.50
N ARG A 592 -25.40 -5.00 51.15
CA ARG A 592 -26.19 -6.25 51.13
C ARG A 592 -26.19 -7.01 52.45
N VAL A 593 -25.39 -6.60 53.44
CA VAL A 593 -25.30 -7.28 54.74
C VAL A 593 -25.62 -6.32 55.87
N THR A 594 -26.25 -6.83 56.92
CA THR A 594 -26.62 -6.06 58.11
C THR A 594 -25.45 -6.01 59.09
N ALA A 595 -25.32 -4.91 59.83
CA ALA A 595 -24.36 -4.80 60.93
C ALA A 595 -24.51 -5.95 61.93
N THR A 596 -23.41 -6.56 62.34
CA THR A 596 -23.41 -7.55 63.41
C THR A 596 -22.25 -7.37 64.39
N THR A 597 -22.45 -7.86 65.61
CA THR A 597 -21.46 -7.78 66.70
C THR A 597 -21.00 -9.20 67.04
N PRO A 598 -19.68 -9.48 67.05
CA PRO A 598 -19.18 -10.80 67.38
C PRO A 598 -19.38 -11.10 68.86
N THR A 599 -19.52 -12.39 69.17
CA THR A 599 -19.80 -12.88 70.52
C THR A 599 -18.72 -13.82 71.01
N LEU A 600 -18.19 -13.57 72.21
CA LEU A 600 -17.26 -14.46 72.90
C LEU A 600 -18.04 -15.48 73.72
N LYS A 601 -17.63 -16.75 73.64
CA LYS A 601 -18.15 -17.83 74.49
C LYS A 601 -17.02 -18.40 75.34
N ARG A 602 -17.21 -18.32 76.67
CA ARG A 602 -16.22 -18.73 77.70
C ARG A 602 -14.86 -18.06 77.56
N LEU A 603 -14.83 -16.93 76.85
CA LEU A 603 -13.70 -16.04 76.69
C LEU A 603 -14.16 -14.65 77.13
N TYR A 604 -13.24 -13.90 77.72
CA TYR A 604 -13.45 -12.56 78.24
C TYR A 604 -12.38 -11.66 77.65
N VAL A 605 -12.79 -10.45 77.26
CA VAL A 605 -11.87 -9.41 76.82
C VAL A 605 -10.97 -9.03 78.00
N SER A 606 -9.69 -8.77 77.71
CA SER A 606 -8.71 -8.33 78.69
C SER A 606 -9.19 -7.05 79.38
N ASN A 607 -9.08 -6.98 80.71
CA ASN A 607 -9.30 -5.73 81.44
C ASN A 607 -8.02 -4.91 81.64
N GLY A 608 -6.89 -5.37 81.06
CA GLY A 608 -5.59 -4.68 81.10
C GLY A 608 -4.92 -4.63 82.48
N THR A 609 -5.51 -5.24 83.51
CA THR A 609 -5.02 -5.13 84.90
C THR A 609 -3.70 -5.87 85.14
N THR A 610 -3.46 -6.96 84.42
CA THR A 610 -2.27 -7.80 84.59
C THR A 610 -1.16 -7.48 83.58
N LEU A 611 -1.51 -6.82 82.47
CA LEU A 611 -0.56 -6.33 81.47
C LEU A 611 -1.13 -5.16 80.68
N ALA A 612 -0.60 -3.97 80.93
CA ALA A 612 -0.99 -2.76 80.21
C ALA A 612 -0.71 -2.83 78.70
N ALA A 613 0.26 -3.66 78.27
CA ALA A 613 0.57 -3.87 76.86
C ALA A 613 -0.49 -4.68 76.09
N ALA A 614 -1.39 -5.42 76.77
CA ALA A 614 -2.49 -6.15 76.17
C ALA A 614 -3.85 -5.66 76.72
N PRO A 615 -4.24 -4.41 76.46
CA PRO A 615 -5.54 -3.88 76.88
C PRO A 615 -6.68 -4.54 76.07
N ALA A 616 -7.92 -4.31 76.48
CA ALA A 616 -9.12 -4.81 75.82
C ALA A 616 -9.07 -4.70 74.28
N TYR A 617 -8.67 -3.53 73.79
CA TYR A 617 -8.48 -3.24 72.38
C TYR A 617 -7.24 -2.33 72.20
N SER A 618 -6.44 -2.59 71.15
CA SER A 618 -5.29 -1.76 70.84
C SER A 618 -5.03 -1.64 69.34
N ASN A 619 -4.30 -0.59 68.96
CA ASN A 619 -3.82 -0.42 67.59
C ASN A 619 -2.75 -1.42 67.18
N LEU A 620 -2.05 -2.06 68.13
CA LEU A 620 -0.99 -3.02 67.87
C LEU A 620 -1.55 -4.44 67.73
N TYR A 621 -2.27 -4.90 68.76
CA TYR A 621 -2.73 -6.29 68.85
C TYR A 621 -4.19 -6.51 68.45
N GLY A 622 -4.98 -5.44 68.37
CA GLY A 622 -6.44 -5.56 68.23
C GLY A 622 -7.09 -5.93 69.56
N GLN A 623 -8.11 -6.79 69.52
CA GLN A 623 -8.79 -7.30 70.69
C GLN A 623 -7.91 -8.35 71.37
N ALA A 624 -7.68 -8.18 72.67
CA ALA A 624 -7.02 -9.18 73.51
C ALA A 624 -8.06 -9.87 74.38
N PHE A 625 -8.08 -11.20 74.40
CA PHE A 625 -9.06 -11.98 75.17
C PHE A 625 -8.47 -13.30 75.66
N GLY A 626 -9.11 -13.90 76.67
CA GLY A 626 -8.75 -15.21 77.20
C GLY A 626 -9.82 -15.80 78.13
N PRO A 627 -9.59 -16.98 78.74
CA PRO A 627 -10.55 -17.64 79.61
C PRO A 627 -10.93 -16.83 80.86
N THR A 628 -10.11 -15.84 81.23
CA THR A 628 -10.37 -14.85 82.27
C THR A 628 -9.96 -13.45 81.80
N ALA A 629 -10.58 -12.40 82.33
CA ALA A 629 -10.26 -11.01 81.97
C ALA A 629 -8.85 -10.58 82.41
N ASN A 630 -8.32 -11.18 83.49
CA ASN A 630 -6.99 -10.90 84.05
C ASN A 630 -5.87 -11.71 83.36
N GLY A 631 -6.18 -12.64 82.44
CA GLY A 631 -5.16 -13.40 81.72
C GLY A 631 -4.28 -14.28 82.63
N ASP A 632 -4.84 -14.75 83.74
CA ASP A 632 -4.20 -15.53 84.82
C ASP A 632 -3.54 -16.86 84.42
N GLY A 633 -3.53 -17.20 83.14
CA GLY A 633 -2.89 -18.42 82.63
C GLY A 633 -3.79 -19.66 82.63
N THR A 634 -5.09 -19.50 82.91
CA THR A 634 -6.09 -20.59 82.83
C THR A 634 -6.28 -21.19 81.43
N TRP A 635 -5.55 -20.73 80.41
CA TRP A 635 -5.46 -21.43 79.13
C TRP A 635 -4.97 -22.89 79.25
N SER A 636 -4.19 -23.25 80.28
CA SER A 636 -3.69 -24.63 80.47
C SER A 636 -4.72 -25.62 81.04
N SER A 637 -5.73 -25.15 81.79
CA SER A 637 -6.82 -26.03 82.27
C SER A 637 -7.83 -26.40 81.17
N VAL A 638 -7.67 -25.80 79.99
CA VAL A 638 -8.47 -26.06 78.78
C VAL A 638 -7.90 -27.23 77.95
N GLY A 639 -6.73 -27.77 78.36
CA GLY A 639 -5.94 -28.76 77.62
C GLY A 639 -5.34 -28.14 76.36
N GLY A 640 -4.05 -28.31 76.08
CA GLY A 640 -3.37 -27.70 74.91
C GLY A 640 -3.91 -28.10 73.51
N ASN A 641 -5.08 -28.72 73.45
CA ASN A 641 -5.84 -29.11 72.28
C ASN A 641 -7.09 -28.23 72.12
N LEU A 642 -7.49 -28.02 70.87
CA LEU A 642 -8.70 -27.28 70.55
C LEU A 642 -9.94 -28.05 71.00
N ASN A 643 -10.89 -27.35 71.64
CA ASN A 643 -12.19 -27.90 71.98
C ASN A 643 -13.30 -26.92 71.55
N ARG A 644 -14.52 -27.43 71.40
CA ARG A 644 -15.65 -26.64 70.89
C ARG A 644 -16.26 -25.65 71.90
N MET A 645 -15.62 -25.40 73.04
CA MET A 645 -16.19 -24.60 74.14
C MET A 645 -15.71 -23.14 74.19
N TYR A 646 -14.50 -22.84 73.68
CA TYR A 646 -13.87 -21.52 73.74
C TYR A 646 -13.73 -20.94 72.35
N TYR A 647 -14.57 -19.96 72.01
CA TYR A 647 -14.57 -19.37 70.67
C TYR A 647 -15.07 -17.93 70.66
N GLU A 648 -14.72 -17.25 69.59
CA GLU A 648 -15.40 -16.05 69.14
C GLU A 648 -16.22 -16.38 67.89
N GLN A 649 -17.48 -15.93 67.85
CA GLN A 649 -18.38 -16.13 66.73
C GLN A 649 -18.63 -14.81 65.99
N PHE A 650 -18.42 -14.85 64.68
CA PHE A 650 -18.74 -13.80 63.72
C PHE A 650 -19.91 -14.26 62.85
N THR A 651 -20.77 -13.31 62.48
CA THR A 651 -21.97 -13.61 61.69
C THR A 651 -22.05 -12.68 60.49
N LEU A 652 -22.47 -13.19 59.34
CA LEU A 652 -22.87 -12.39 58.20
C LEU A 652 -24.34 -12.64 57.94
N SER A 653 -25.16 -11.59 57.99
CA SER A 653 -26.60 -11.68 57.82
C SER A 653 -27.06 -10.90 56.60
N VAL A 654 -27.79 -11.57 55.70
CA VAL A 654 -28.43 -10.94 54.55
C VAL A 654 -29.87 -10.59 54.93
N PRO A 655 -30.34 -9.34 54.76
CA PRO A 655 -31.73 -8.96 55.04
C PRO A 655 -32.75 -9.85 54.30
N ALA A 656 -33.94 -10.06 54.86
CA ALA A 656 -34.98 -10.91 54.25
C ALA A 656 -35.42 -10.43 52.84
N GLY A 657 -35.35 -9.11 52.58
CA GLY A 657 -35.56 -8.51 51.24
C GLY A 657 -34.28 -8.20 50.46
N GLY A 658 -33.12 -8.64 50.95
CA GLY A 658 -31.82 -8.44 50.29
C GLY A 658 -31.56 -9.43 49.16
N SER A 659 -30.47 -9.26 48.42
CA SER A 659 -30.01 -10.27 47.45
C SER A 659 -28.92 -11.14 48.08
N ALA A 660 -28.87 -12.40 47.67
CA ALA A 660 -27.86 -13.34 48.13
C ALA A 660 -26.44 -12.81 47.90
N VAL A 661 -25.52 -13.20 48.78
CA VAL A 661 -24.08 -12.94 48.66
C VAL A 661 -23.33 -14.26 48.69
N ARG A 662 -22.14 -14.32 48.08
CA ARG A 662 -21.24 -15.46 48.17
C ARG A 662 -20.06 -15.09 49.03
N VAL A 663 -19.77 -15.84 50.09
CA VAL A 663 -18.61 -15.62 50.96
C VAL A 663 -17.49 -16.58 50.56
N ASP A 664 -16.42 -16.06 49.99
CA ASP A 664 -15.29 -16.86 49.49
C ASP A 664 -14.30 -17.19 50.61
N SER A 665 -13.97 -16.20 51.44
CA SER A 665 -12.90 -16.32 52.43
C SER A 665 -13.07 -15.40 53.64
N VAL A 666 -12.39 -15.77 54.72
CA VAL A 666 -12.27 -14.99 55.96
C VAL A 666 -10.81 -14.59 56.14
N LEU A 667 -10.55 -13.30 56.31
CA LEU A 667 -9.20 -12.77 56.50
C LEU A 667 -9.14 -12.11 57.87
N PHE A 668 -8.10 -12.38 58.66
CA PHE A 668 -7.89 -11.72 59.95
C PHE A 668 -6.41 -11.72 60.31
N ASN A 669 -6.01 -10.82 61.19
CA ASN A 669 -4.72 -10.87 61.84
C ASN A 669 -4.88 -11.54 63.21
N ALA A 670 -4.09 -12.58 63.50
CA ALA A 670 -4.16 -13.30 64.76
C ALA A 670 -2.77 -13.67 65.33
N GLY A 671 -2.73 -13.94 66.62
CA GLY A 671 -1.56 -14.44 67.34
C GLY A 671 -1.86 -14.70 68.81
N PHE A 672 -0.85 -15.11 69.55
CA PHE A 672 -0.90 -15.19 71.01
C PHE A 672 0.14 -14.26 71.63
N TYR A 673 -0.16 -13.70 72.80
CA TYR A 673 0.79 -12.93 73.60
C TYR A 673 1.45 -13.82 74.66
N ASN A 674 2.78 -13.72 74.80
CA ASN A 674 3.58 -14.33 75.87
C ASN A 674 3.45 -15.86 75.97
N THR A 675 3.30 -16.54 74.83
CA THR A 675 3.30 -18.01 74.76
C THR A 675 3.62 -18.51 73.35
N SER A 676 4.54 -19.47 73.23
CA SER A 676 4.97 -20.05 71.95
C SER A 676 4.71 -21.55 71.83
N SER A 677 4.22 -22.18 72.89
CA SER A 677 3.92 -23.61 72.91
C SER A 677 2.45 -23.86 72.60
N GLY A 678 2.15 -24.82 71.72
CA GLY A 678 0.78 -25.30 71.48
C GLY A 678 -0.21 -24.26 70.91
N THR A 679 0.26 -23.12 70.40
CA THR A 679 -0.56 -22.03 69.86
C THR A 679 -1.18 -22.41 68.52
N LYS A 680 -2.50 -22.58 68.50
CA LYS A 680 -3.23 -23.07 67.32
C LYS A 680 -4.66 -22.53 67.27
N MET A 681 -5.24 -22.60 66.07
CA MET A 681 -6.62 -22.22 65.83
C MET A 681 -7.33 -23.20 64.90
N ALA A 682 -8.63 -23.39 65.12
CA ALA A 682 -9.54 -23.97 64.14
C ALA A 682 -10.62 -22.94 63.76
N VAL A 683 -11.04 -23.00 62.50
CA VAL A 683 -12.13 -22.17 61.97
C VAL A 683 -13.16 -23.09 61.35
N VAL A 684 -14.42 -22.88 61.72
CA VAL A 684 -15.56 -23.62 61.18
C VAL A 684 -16.70 -22.66 60.89
N TYR A 685 -17.59 -23.05 60.01
CA TYR A 685 -18.76 -22.24 59.65
C TYR A 685 -20.04 -23.07 59.55
N SER A 686 -21.18 -22.40 59.64
CA SER A 686 -22.51 -22.99 59.50
C SER A 686 -23.48 -22.01 58.83
N LEU A 687 -24.31 -22.51 57.92
CA LEU A 687 -25.46 -21.80 57.34
C LEU A 687 -26.76 -22.00 58.13
N ASN A 688 -26.82 -23.04 58.98
CA ASN A 688 -28.01 -23.38 59.76
C ASN A 688 -27.91 -22.89 61.21
N GLY A 689 -26.83 -22.18 61.55
CA GLY A 689 -26.42 -21.96 62.93
C GLY A 689 -25.77 -23.21 63.53
N PHE A 690 -25.09 -23.07 64.66
CA PHE A 690 -24.42 -24.17 65.34
C PHE A 690 -25.34 -24.82 66.37
N THR A 691 -26.48 -25.35 65.91
CA THR A 691 -27.52 -25.97 66.74
C THR A 691 -27.11 -27.38 67.23
N ALA A 692 -26.36 -28.12 66.41
CA ALA A 692 -25.74 -29.40 66.75
C ALA A 692 -24.27 -29.45 66.26
N PRO A 693 -23.41 -30.33 66.82
CA PRO A 693 -22.02 -30.47 66.38
C PRO A 693 -21.84 -30.79 64.89
N ALA A 694 -22.80 -31.50 64.29
CA ALA A 694 -22.82 -31.86 62.87
C ALA A 694 -23.11 -30.67 61.93
N ASP A 695 -23.62 -29.55 62.45
CA ASP A 695 -23.92 -28.36 61.66
C ASP A 695 -22.66 -27.53 61.33
N SER A 696 -21.48 -27.98 61.77
CA SER A 696 -20.21 -27.30 61.53
C SER A 696 -19.48 -27.86 60.32
N THR A 697 -19.14 -26.99 59.36
CA THR A 697 -18.25 -27.31 58.25
C THR A 697 -16.85 -26.78 58.54
N GLU A 698 -15.84 -27.64 58.43
CA GLU A 698 -14.44 -27.22 58.55
C GLU A 698 -13.91 -26.63 57.25
N ILE A 699 -13.09 -25.61 57.38
CA ILE A 699 -12.44 -24.87 56.29
C ILE A 699 -11.63 -25.76 55.33
N THR A 700 -11.31 -25.26 54.14
CA THR A 700 -10.62 -26.07 53.12
C THR A 700 -9.14 -25.76 52.98
N SER A 701 -8.75 -24.50 53.15
CA SER A 701 -7.35 -24.08 53.07
C SER A 701 -7.10 -22.80 53.86
N VAL A 702 -5.84 -22.61 54.28
CA VAL A 702 -5.38 -21.41 54.98
C VAL A 702 -4.04 -20.94 54.40
N THR A 703 -3.92 -19.65 54.16
CA THR A 703 -2.66 -18.98 53.83
C THR A 703 -2.31 -18.01 54.95
N GLY A 704 -1.13 -18.17 55.52
CA GLY A 704 -0.61 -17.37 56.63
C GLY A 704 0.81 -16.86 56.35
N PRO A 705 1.56 -16.47 57.39
CA PRO A 705 2.98 -16.15 57.23
C PRO A 705 3.75 -17.31 56.61
N GLY A 706 4.54 -17.02 55.58
CA GLY A 706 5.29 -18.04 54.84
C GLY A 706 4.49 -18.79 53.78
N GLY A 707 3.19 -18.48 53.56
CA GLY A 707 2.37 -19.07 52.52
C GLY A 707 1.29 -20.04 53.04
N ALA A 708 0.99 -21.08 52.27
CA ALA A 708 -0.02 -22.08 52.63
C ALA A 708 0.34 -22.78 53.95
N GLN A 709 -0.63 -22.92 54.85
CA GLN A 709 -0.44 -23.54 56.16
C GLN A 709 -0.90 -25.00 56.11
N ALA A 710 -0.12 -25.89 56.73
CA ALA A 710 -0.52 -27.28 56.91
C ALA A 710 -1.71 -27.34 57.89
N LEU A 711 -2.76 -28.06 57.49
CA LEU A 711 -3.93 -28.33 58.33
C LEU A 711 -3.74 -29.65 59.04
N THR A 712 -3.80 -29.64 60.37
CA THR A 712 -3.57 -30.82 61.22
C THR A 712 -4.71 -31.01 62.21
N ALA A 713 -4.98 -32.26 62.59
CA ALA A 713 -6.00 -32.57 63.58
C ALA A 713 -5.55 -32.11 65.00
N SER A 714 -6.49 -31.60 65.78
CA SER A 714 -6.24 -31.20 67.17
C SER A 714 -7.55 -31.21 67.98
N GLY A 715 -7.58 -32.04 69.02
CA GLY A 715 -8.79 -32.26 69.82
C GLY A 715 -9.95 -32.74 68.94
N ASN A 716 -11.07 -32.02 68.94
CA ASN A 716 -12.29 -32.43 68.21
C ASN A 716 -12.41 -31.80 66.81
N PHE A 717 -11.29 -31.35 66.23
CA PHE A 717 -11.21 -30.75 64.90
C PHE A 717 -10.21 -31.51 64.02
N ASN A 718 -10.58 -31.73 62.75
CA ASN A 718 -9.69 -32.38 61.77
C ASN A 718 -8.71 -31.37 61.15
N LYS A 719 -9.08 -30.08 61.12
CA LYS A 719 -8.32 -29.02 60.47
C LYS A 719 -8.07 -27.85 61.42
N SER A 720 -6.85 -27.80 61.93
CA SER A 720 -6.29 -26.68 62.69
C SER A 720 -4.96 -26.24 62.11
N PHE A 721 -4.55 -25.01 62.39
CA PHE A 721 -3.28 -24.45 61.94
C PHE A 721 -2.59 -23.66 63.06
N PRO A 722 -1.25 -23.57 63.04
CA PRO A 722 -0.49 -22.89 64.08
C PRO A 722 -0.71 -21.39 64.03
N LEU A 723 -0.66 -20.76 65.22
CA LEU A 723 -0.58 -19.31 65.38
C LEU A 723 0.80 -18.92 65.91
N LEU A 724 1.25 -17.73 65.52
CA LEU A 724 2.53 -17.18 66.00
C LEU A 724 2.38 -16.48 67.35
N ASN A 725 3.44 -16.57 68.17
CA ASN A 725 3.61 -15.73 69.36
C ASN A 725 3.98 -14.30 68.93
N GLN A 726 3.39 -13.29 69.56
CA GLN A 726 3.61 -11.88 69.27
C GLN A 726 3.77 -11.10 70.58
N VAL A 727 4.98 -10.60 70.82
CA VAL A 727 5.34 -9.96 72.10
C VAL A 727 5.52 -8.45 71.98
N ASN A 728 5.95 -7.95 70.82
CA ASN A 728 6.28 -6.53 70.59
C ASN A 728 5.89 -6.04 69.16
N GLY A 729 4.92 -6.68 68.49
CA GLY A 729 4.64 -6.44 67.07
C GLY A 729 3.18 -6.63 66.65
N ASN A 730 2.86 -6.27 65.40
CA ASN A 730 1.53 -6.52 64.82
C ASN A 730 1.26 -8.02 64.71
N VAL A 731 0.01 -8.42 64.99
CA VAL A 731 -0.49 -9.77 64.72
C VAL A 731 -0.47 -10.14 63.23
N THR A 732 -0.31 -11.42 62.93
CA THR A 732 0.00 -11.89 61.58
C THR A 732 -1.26 -12.18 60.76
N LEU A 733 -1.26 -11.84 59.47
CA LEU A 733 -2.41 -12.04 58.58
C LEU A 733 -2.57 -13.53 58.21
N TYR A 734 -3.78 -14.03 58.37
CA TYR A 734 -4.25 -15.31 57.85
C TYR A 734 -5.43 -15.09 56.91
N ARG A 735 -5.51 -15.94 55.88
CA ARG A 735 -6.59 -15.98 54.89
C ARG A 735 -7.13 -17.39 54.85
N VAL A 736 -8.41 -17.55 55.13
CA VAL A 736 -9.08 -18.84 55.30
C VAL A 736 -10.15 -19.00 54.22
N ALA A 737 -10.06 -20.04 53.41
CA ALA A 737 -11.10 -20.37 52.43
C ALA A 737 -12.25 -21.12 53.10
N LEU A 738 -13.49 -20.68 52.87
CA LEU A 738 -14.67 -21.33 53.43
C LEU A 738 -15.05 -22.59 52.64
N SER A 739 -14.88 -22.61 51.32
CA SER A 739 -15.02 -23.84 50.53
C SER A 739 -13.99 -23.88 49.39
N GLY A 740 -13.61 -25.08 48.97
CA GLY A 740 -12.72 -25.30 47.83
C GLY A 740 -13.49 -25.22 46.50
N PRO A 741 -12.80 -24.97 45.38
CA PRO A 741 -13.41 -25.07 44.05
C PRO A 741 -14.00 -26.46 43.83
N SER A 742 -15.22 -26.54 43.31
CA SER A 742 -15.84 -27.79 42.87
C SER A 742 -16.28 -27.69 41.40
N THR A 743 -16.66 -28.81 40.81
CA THR A 743 -17.23 -28.85 39.44
C THR A 743 -18.50 -28.02 39.31
N THR A 744 -19.24 -27.82 40.41
CA THR A 744 -20.49 -27.03 40.46
C THR A 744 -20.30 -25.60 40.94
N ASN A 745 -19.19 -25.30 41.62
CA ASN A 745 -18.80 -23.95 42.01
C ASN A 745 -17.30 -23.74 41.77
N PRO A 746 -16.90 -23.42 40.53
CA PRO A 746 -15.49 -23.29 40.15
C PRO A 746 -14.80 -22.08 40.81
N SER A 747 -15.56 -21.18 41.45
CA SER A 747 -15.03 -20.03 42.19
C SER A 747 -14.75 -20.33 43.67
N GLY A 748 -15.23 -21.47 44.20
CA GLY A 748 -15.33 -21.68 45.64
C GLY A 748 -16.33 -20.74 46.32
N GLY A 749 -16.37 -20.75 47.66
CA GLY A 749 -17.23 -19.93 48.50
C GLY A 749 -18.58 -20.55 48.91
N VAL A 750 -19.24 -19.86 49.85
CA VAL A 750 -20.51 -20.26 50.49
C VAL A 750 -21.58 -19.23 50.14
N SER A 751 -22.66 -19.66 49.50
CA SER A 751 -23.79 -18.77 49.17
C SER A 751 -24.68 -18.58 50.39
N VAL A 752 -24.99 -17.33 50.71
CA VAL A 752 -25.90 -16.92 51.79
C VAL A 752 -27.11 -16.26 51.16
N ALA A 753 -28.26 -16.94 51.24
CA ALA A 753 -29.50 -16.44 50.66
C ALA A 753 -30.10 -15.28 51.47
N ALA A 754 -31.06 -14.57 50.88
CA ALA A 754 -31.84 -13.55 51.55
C ALA A 754 -32.49 -14.09 52.84
N GLY A 755 -32.42 -13.32 53.93
CA GLY A 755 -32.96 -13.73 55.23
C GLY A 755 -32.19 -14.85 55.92
N LYS A 756 -31.01 -15.24 55.41
CA LYS A 756 -30.15 -16.26 56.02
C LYS A 756 -28.89 -15.64 56.60
N THR A 757 -28.26 -16.39 57.50
CA THR A 757 -27.03 -16.00 58.20
C THR A 757 -25.97 -17.06 58.01
N LEU A 758 -24.75 -16.65 57.69
CA LEU A 758 -23.55 -17.47 57.82
C LEU A 758 -22.88 -17.16 59.15
N SER A 759 -22.71 -18.17 59.99
CA SER A 759 -21.96 -18.07 61.24
C SER A 759 -20.57 -18.68 61.08
N VAL A 760 -19.52 -17.97 61.48
CA VAL A 760 -18.13 -18.45 61.50
C VAL A 760 -17.60 -18.39 62.93
N ARG A 761 -17.04 -19.49 63.43
CA ARG A 761 -16.43 -19.58 64.76
C ARG A 761 -14.93 -19.77 64.66
N LEU A 762 -14.19 -18.98 65.43
CA LEU A 762 -12.74 -19.07 65.60
C LEU A 762 -12.46 -19.66 66.98
N TYR A 763 -11.80 -20.81 67.02
CA TYR A 763 -11.45 -21.55 68.23
C TYR A 763 -9.97 -21.40 68.52
N PHE A 764 -9.61 -21.08 69.76
CA PHE A 764 -8.23 -20.78 70.15
C PHE A 764 -7.73 -21.79 71.20
N ALA A 765 -6.49 -22.24 71.06
CA ALA A 765 -5.80 -23.04 72.07
C ALA A 765 -4.31 -22.67 72.15
N THR A 766 -3.73 -22.83 73.33
CA THR A 766 -2.30 -22.65 73.60
C THR A 766 -1.84 -23.60 74.70
N GLY A 767 -0.54 -23.89 74.76
CA GLY A 767 0.12 -24.69 75.78
C GLY A 767 0.56 -23.88 77.01
N SER A 768 1.41 -24.48 77.85
CA SER A 768 1.77 -23.97 79.18
C SER A 768 3.13 -23.27 79.23
N THR A 769 3.18 -21.97 78.92
CA THR A 769 4.33 -21.08 79.26
C THR A 769 3.87 -19.61 79.36
N GLY A 770 4.28 -18.90 80.42
CA GLY A 770 4.08 -17.45 80.61
C GLY A 770 2.76 -17.04 81.29
N THR A 771 2.79 -16.03 82.16
CA THR A 771 1.60 -15.29 82.65
C THR A 771 1.91 -13.79 82.64
N PRO A 772 0.96 -12.91 82.23
CA PRO A 772 -0.35 -13.23 81.67
C PRO A 772 -0.30 -13.68 80.20
N ARG A 773 -1.39 -14.31 79.71
CA ARG A 773 -1.53 -14.85 78.34
C ARG A 773 -2.86 -14.45 77.69
N TYR A 774 -2.80 -13.97 76.46
CA TYR A 774 -3.99 -13.57 75.68
C TYR A 774 -3.91 -14.07 74.24
N ALA A 775 -5.04 -14.47 73.68
CA ALA A 775 -5.22 -14.54 72.24
C ALA A 775 -5.46 -13.12 71.71
N LEU A 776 -4.94 -12.85 70.52
CA LEU A 776 -4.97 -11.53 69.90
C LEU A 776 -5.66 -11.65 68.54
N LEU A 777 -6.67 -10.83 68.27
CA LEU A 777 -7.40 -10.82 67.01
C LEU A 777 -7.64 -9.39 66.51
N LYS A 778 -7.42 -9.18 65.21
CA LYS A 778 -7.49 -7.85 64.59
C LYS A 778 -7.90 -7.92 63.13
N ASN A 779 -8.56 -6.89 62.63
CA ASN A 779 -8.93 -6.71 61.23
C ASN A 779 -9.68 -7.91 60.58
N LEU A 780 -10.65 -8.52 61.25
CA LEU A 780 -11.39 -9.65 60.66
C LEU A 780 -12.31 -9.19 59.52
N ARG A 781 -12.26 -9.86 58.38
CA ARG A 781 -13.00 -9.53 57.15
C ARG A 781 -13.63 -10.77 56.56
N PHE A 782 -14.87 -10.64 56.11
CA PHE A 782 -15.45 -11.55 55.15
C PHE A 782 -15.26 -11.01 53.74
N LYS A 783 -14.68 -11.83 52.85
CA LYS A 783 -14.39 -11.52 51.46
C LYS A 783 -15.24 -12.43 50.57
N GLY A 784 -15.81 -11.86 49.51
CA GLY A 784 -16.78 -12.57 48.70
C GLY A 784 -17.37 -11.73 47.59
N ASP A 785 -18.36 -12.29 46.92
CA ASP A 785 -19.09 -11.61 45.86
C ASP A 785 -20.42 -11.05 46.39
N ALA A 786 -20.54 -9.72 46.33
CA ALA A 786 -21.79 -8.99 46.52
C ALA A 786 -22.31 -8.40 45.19
N SER A 787 -21.66 -8.73 44.08
CA SER A 787 -22.16 -8.37 42.76
C SER A 787 -23.40 -9.21 42.46
N THR A 788 -24.35 -8.54 41.83
CA THR A 788 -25.60 -9.10 41.35
C THR A 788 -25.37 -10.42 40.60
N ALA A 789 -26.19 -11.44 40.88
CA ALA A 789 -26.56 -12.43 39.86
C ALA A 789 -27.45 -11.73 38.80
N THR A 790 -26.87 -10.72 38.16
CA THR A 790 -27.31 -9.99 36.97
C THR A 790 -26.15 -9.06 36.63
N ALA A 791 -25.38 -9.41 35.60
CA ALA A 791 -24.42 -8.46 35.06
C ALA A 791 -25.17 -7.20 34.61
N THR A 792 -24.95 -6.06 35.27
CA THR A 792 -25.19 -4.74 34.68
C THR A 792 -23.99 -3.85 34.97
N THR A 793 -23.03 -3.90 34.05
CA THR A 793 -22.58 -2.76 33.22
C THR A 793 -23.02 -1.35 33.66
N ALA A 794 -22.83 -0.93 34.91
CA ALA A 794 -23.11 0.47 35.31
C ALA A 794 -21.86 1.20 35.88
N SER A 795 -21.08 0.58 36.77
CA SER A 795 -19.93 1.28 37.38
C SER A 795 -18.68 1.34 36.49
N ARG A 796 -18.42 0.32 35.65
CA ARG A 796 -17.39 0.43 34.58
C ARG A 796 -17.87 1.28 33.40
N THR A 797 -19.17 1.53 33.33
CA THR A 797 -19.85 2.12 32.19
C THR A 797 -19.89 3.64 32.28
N LEU A 798 -19.95 4.24 33.48
CA LEU A 798 -19.81 5.70 33.59
C LEU A 798 -18.45 6.21 33.10
N ALA A 799 -17.36 5.50 33.41
CA ALA A 799 -16.07 5.84 32.84
C ALA A 799 -16.09 5.62 31.32
N ALA A 800 -16.54 4.47 30.81
CA ALA A 800 -16.56 4.15 29.38
C ALA A 800 -17.55 5.00 28.54
N GLN A 801 -18.50 5.69 29.16
CA GLN A 801 -19.53 6.51 28.50
C GLN A 801 -19.18 8.01 28.44
N VAL A 802 -18.06 8.46 29.01
CA VAL A 802 -17.57 9.83 28.73
C VAL A 802 -17.05 9.89 27.30
N GLN A 803 -17.83 10.50 26.41
CA GLN A 803 -17.48 10.66 25.01
C GLN A 803 -16.80 12.02 24.78
N LEU A 804 -15.70 11.98 24.03
CA LEU A 804 -14.99 13.17 23.58
C LEU A 804 -15.13 13.26 22.07
N PHE A 805 -15.69 14.37 21.60
CA PHE A 805 -15.85 14.62 20.18
C PHE A 805 -14.96 15.80 19.78
N PRO A 806 -13.94 15.59 18.94
CA PRO A 806 -13.22 16.72 18.36
C PRO A 806 -14.19 17.53 17.50
N ASN A 807 -14.11 18.87 17.61
CA ASN A 807 -14.86 19.80 16.80
C ASN A 807 -13.87 20.69 16.01
N PRO A 808 -13.33 20.21 14.88
CA PRO A 808 -12.28 20.91 14.14
C PRO A 808 -12.73 22.28 13.60
N ALA A 809 -14.04 22.47 13.38
CA ALA A 809 -14.59 23.73 12.89
C ALA A 809 -14.55 24.86 13.92
N SER A 810 -14.58 24.53 15.22
CA SER A 810 -14.52 25.52 16.31
C SER A 810 -13.17 25.56 17.03
N GLY A 811 -12.25 24.64 16.72
CA GLY A 811 -10.98 24.51 17.44
C GLY A 811 -11.15 24.07 18.90
N ALA A 812 -12.21 23.31 19.17
CA ALA A 812 -12.56 22.82 20.50
C ALA A 812 -12.81 21.31 20.48
N PHE A 813 -12.98 20.71 21.66
CA PHE A 813 -13.59 19.39 21.77
C PHE A 813 -14.78 19.43 22.72
N ARG A 814 -15.83 18.69 22.38
CA ARG A 814 -17.03 18.52 23.21
C ARG A 814 -16.89 17.31 24.10
N VAL A 815 -17.25 17.48 25.37
CA VAL A 815 -17.37 16.42 26.35
C VAL A 815 -18.87 16.14 26.51
N GLN A 816 -19.26 14.89 26.32
CA GLN A 816 -20.63 14.44 26.57
C GLN A 816 -20.62 13.37 27.67
N LEU A 817 -21.46 13.60 28.69
CA LEU A 817 -21.75 12.67 29.76
C LEU A 817 -23.12 12.02 29.49
N PRO A 818 -23.27 10.71 29.75
CA PRO A 818 -24.53 10.02 29.54
C PRO A 818 -25.64 10.57 30.44
N ALA A 819 -26.89 10.36 30.05
CA ALA A 819 -28.06 10.77 30.84
C ALA A 819 -28.05 10.13 32.23
N ALA A 820 -27.99 10.97 33.27
CA ALA A 820 -28.06 10.54 34.66
C ALA A 820 -29.51 10.50 35.16
N SER A 821 -29.81 9.63 36.12
CA SER A 821 -31.16 9.47 36.70
C SER A 821 -31.60 10.64 37.60
N GLY A 822 -30.77 11.68 37.76
CA GLY A 822 -31.05 12.90 38.51
C GLY A 822 -30.27 14.09 37.94
N ALA A 823 -30.70 15.32 38.26
CA ALA A 823 -29.98 16.53 37.85
C ALA A 823 -28.60 16.58 38.54
N ALA A 824 -27.53 16.63 37.75
CA ALA A 824 -26.16 16.61 38.25
C ALA A 824 -25.33 17.71 37.57
N THR A 825 -24.63 18.51 38.38
CA THR A 825 -23.58 19.43 37.92
C THR A 825 -22.24 18.76 38.14
N VAL A 826 -21.50 18.49 37.06
CA VAL A 826 -20.21 17.79 37.08
C VAL A 826 -19.07 18.79 36.82
N PRO A 827 -18.18 19.02 37.80
CA PRO A 827 -16.96 19.81 37.59
C PRO A 827 -16.01 19.10 36.62
N ALA A 828 -15.52 19.84 35.62
CA ALA A 828 -14.62 19.37 34.59
C ALA A 828 -13.40 20.32 34.50
N THR A 829 -12.18 19.78 34.57
CA THR A 829 -10.93 20.54 34.59
C THR A 829 -9.96 20.00 33.56
N LEU A 830 -9.46 20.85 32.66
CA LEU A 830 -8.40 20.53 31.72
C LEU A 830 -7.05 20.94 32.32
N LEU A 831 -6.09 20.02 32.32
CA LEU A 831 -4.78 20.18 32.92
C LEU A 831 -3.68 20.00 31.85
N ASN A 832 -2.61 20.79 31.89
CA ASN A 832 -1.43 20.57 31.06
C ASN A 832 -0.59 19.39 31.60
N ALA A 833 0.49 19.04 30.90
CA ALA A 833 1.38 17.94 31.29
C ALA A 833 2.07 18.13 32.66
N LEU A 834 2.14 19.37 33.17
CA LEU A 834 2.67 19.70 34.50
C LEU A 834 1.58 19.66 35.59
N GLY A 835 0.35 19.28 35.26
CA GLY A 835 -0.78 19.24 36.18
C GLY A 835 -1.36 20.62 36.52
N GLN A 836 -0.99 21.67 35.78
CA GLN A 836 -1.52 23.02 35.96
C GLN A 836 -2.87 23.14 35.25
N VAL A 837 -3.81 23.85 35.86
CA VAL A 837 -5.16 24.04 35.31
C VAL A 837 -5.11 25.01 34.13
N VAL A 838 -5.57 24.53 32.98
CA VAL A 838 -5.69 25.28 31.73
C VAL A 838 -7.10 25.84 31.57
N GLN A 839 -8.12 25.04 31.89
CA GLN A 839 -9.52 25.46 31.81
C GLN A 839 -10.39 24.71 32.84
N ARG A 840 -11.43 25.37 33.36
CA ARG A 840 -12.48 24.75 34.19
C ARG A 840 -13.85 24.99 33.59
N ARG A 841 -14.72 23.99 33.65
CA ARG A 841 -16.11 24.04 33.21
C ARG A 841 -16.98 23.25 34.19
N SER A 842 -18.26 23.61 34.26
CA SER A 842 -19.28 22.84 34.94
C SER A 842 -20.25 22.31 33.89
N LEU A 843 -20.44 21.00 33.84
CA LEU A 843 -21.36 20.33 32.91
C LEU A 843 -22.66 20.03 33.65
N SER A 844 -23.77 20.63 33.25
CA SER A 844 -25.07 20.43 33.90
C SER A 844 -26.11 19.88 32.92
N ALA A 845 -26.98 18.99 33.40
CA ALA A 845 -28.18 18.56 32.68
C ALA A 845 -29.34 18.26 33.64
N ALA A 846 -30.56 18.39 33.10
CA ALA A 846 -31.77 17.95 33.77
C ALA A 846 -31.83 16.41 33.87
N ALA A 847 -32.64 15.89 34.80
CA ALA A 847 -32.78 14.44 34.99
C ALA A 847 -33.23 13.75 33.68
N GLY A 848 -32.52 12.68 33.29
CA GLY A 848 -32.79 11.95 32.06
C GLY A 848 -32.18 12.54 30.78
N GLN A 849 -31.42 13.65 30.86
CA GLN A 849 -30.73 14.28 29.73
C GLN A 849 -29.21 14.13 29.85
N SER A 850 -28.51 14.05 28.71
CA SER A 850 -27.03 14.03 28.67
C SER A 850 -26.48 15.41 29.03
N ALA A 851 -25.41 15.46 29.83
CA ALA A 851 -24.72 16.71 30.18
C ALA A 851 -23.53 16.95 29.26
N GLU A 852 -23.35 18.19 28.82
CA GLU A 852 -22.37 18.51 27.77
C GLU A 852 -21.65 19.83 28.01
N GLY A 853 -20.45 19.94 27.44
CA GLY A 853 -19.73 21.21 27.37
C GLY A 853 -18.49 21.14 26.49
N GLU A 854 -18.09 22.29 25.96
CA GLU A 854 -16.93 22.44 25.07
C GLU A 854 -15.72 23.03 25.80
N PHE A 855 -14.55 22.53 25.42
CA PHE A 855 -13.23 22.99 25.83
C PHE A 855 -12.49 23.53 24.60
N ASP A 856 -12.13 24.81 24.65
CA ASP A 856 -11.41 25.48 23.57
C ASP A 856 -9.93 25.10 23.66
N VAL A 857 -9.37 24.62 22.56
CA VAL A 857 -7.94 24.24 22.47
C VAL A 857 -7.15 25.17 21.58
N ARG A 858 -7.75 26.23 21.02
CA ARG A 858 -7.04 27.25 20.24
C ARG A 858 -6.08 28.02 21.15
N GLY A 859 -4.82 28.09 20.71
CA GLY A 859 -3.76 28.74 21.48
C GLY A 859 -3.11 27.85 22.56
N LEU A 860 -3.54 26.60 22.73
CA LEU A 860 -2.79 25.62 23.51
C LEU A 860 -1.61 25.09 22.70
N ALA A 861 -0.46 24.90 23.35
CA ALA A 861 0.70 24.31 22.70
C ALA A 861 0.43 22.83 22.32
N PRO A 862 0.98 22.32 21.21
CA PRO A 862 0.87 20.91 20.88
C PRO A 862 1.39 20.03 22.02
N GLY A 863 0.62 19.01 22.41
CA GLY A 863 0.96 18.18 23.57
C GLY A 863 -0.20 17.38 24.16
N ILE A 864 0.10 16.65 25.23
CA ILE A 864 -0.88 15.83 25.95
C ILE A 864 -1.43 16.60 27.14
N TYR A 865 -2.76 16.72 27.18
CA TYR A 865 -3.52 17.33 28.26
C TYR A 865 -4.37 16.26 28.97
N THR A 866 -4.69 16.50 30.24
CA THR A 866 -5.55 15.60 31.03
C THR A 866 -6.86 16.31 31.37
N LEU A 867 -7.97 15.80 30.87
CA LEU A 867 -9.31 16.19 31.32
C LEU A 867 -9.67 15.38 32.56
N ARG A 868 -10.03 16.06 33.64
CA ARG A 868 -10.44 15.50 34.92
C ARG A 868 -11.89 15.88 35.21
N LEU A 869 -12.73 14.88 35.47
CA LEU A 869 -14.16 15.02 35.80
C LEU A 869 -14.39 14.49 37.21
N ASP A 870 -15.12 15.25 38.04
CA ASP A 870 -15.55 14.82 39.37
C ASP A 870 -17.02 14.45 39.35
N MET A 871 -17.31 13.15 39.24
CA MET A 871 -18.65 12.61 39.10
C MET A 871 -19.19 12.11 40.44
N GLY A 872 -19.29 13.01 41.43
CA GLY A 872 -19.84 12.70 42.75
C GLY A 872 -18.91 11.82 43.60
N GLY A 873 -17.63 12.14 43.65
CA GLY A 873 -16.61 11.39 44.41
C GLY A 873 -15.88 10.31 43.59
N VAL A 874 -16.28 10.09 42.33
CA VAL A 874 -15.54 9.29 41.36
C VAL A 874 -14.80 10.21 40.40
N LEU A 875 -13.47 10.12 40.43
CA LEU A 875 -12.60 10.88 39.56
C LEU A 875 -12.35 10.13 38.25
N VAL A 876 -12.83 10.71 37.13
CA VAL A 876 -12.58 10.19 35.79
C VAL A 876 -11.55 11.06 35.09
N ALA A 877 -10.52 10.43 34.51
CA ALA A 877 -9.50 11.12 33.73
C ALA A 877 -9.51 10.65 32.26
N ARG A 878 -9.27 11.57 31.33
CA ARG A 878 -9.09 11.32 29.89
C ARG A 878 -7.89 12.08 29.36
N LYS A 879 -7.11 11.44 28.48
CA LYS A 879 -6.04 12.10 27.74
C LYS A 879 -6.62 12.77 26.49
N VAL A 880 -6.24 14.02 26.27
CA VAL A 880 -6.56 14.80 25.07
C VAL A 880 -5.24 15.16 24.42
N MET A 881 -5.08 14.84 23.14
CA MET A 881 -3.90 15.23 22.37
C MET A 881 -4.27 16.44 21.52
N VAL A 882 -3.57 17.55 21.73
CA VAL A 882 -3.65 18.74 20.87
C VAL A 882 -2.49 18.62 19.88
N GLN A 883 -2.81 18.59 18.58
CA GLN A 883 -1.85 18.46 17.47
C GLN A 883 -1.62 19.81 16.80
#